data_AF-A0A1B8VYP0-F1
#
_entry.id   AF-A0A1B8VYP0-F1
#
_cell.length_a   1.000
_cell.length_b   1.000
_cell.length_c   1.000
_cell.angle_alpha   90.00
_cell.angle_beta   90.00
_cell.angle_gamma   90.00
#
_symmetry.space_group_name_H-M   'P 1'
#
loop_
_entity.id
_entity.type
_entity.pdbx_description
1 polymer ?
#
loop_
_entity_poly.entity_id
_entity_poly.type
_entity_poly.pdbx_seq_one_letter_code
_entity_poly.pdbx_strand_id
1 'polypeptide(L)'
;MTKTRKRASSAIALLLAAMIILSGCQKTASESESIFPQLTIAKHLYVIKGDDLKEEEWVLAETLQGIVAQEQAEIYIDNGNAYTVWLEDMKASYGITYEYVQSVWDLVDKFKGKLNENGFVQFKRSNTSTVNAASTVSGAMKYVAVEESLADAAVQHGLVQKLDVSDKDEMWALTEYGDKLNKDFIFKQAYSLNSLRDYGAAVKGLYMYDASLAEMKEAFDWTNPNSAIMGWHSDELSGVDTASRLGKMTIASDHAHNLSVFSALPREQLKQKKTKKNARDGEKVHYVTFIMSDGDNVQWYVNGAPLASKMQGHKDKGKVPFGWSIAPSLADLAPNLMKYSYEKATENDYFVAAVSGIGYINPSLYPEETLKRFMKDTNAFMKRADLKYVSILDNEISQDVIDQYAAQDQIEGGFYFMGYKYGDGKGALSWSNGKPFIAARETLWETEPLEMAVRLNSYKKDPSVIEGYTMVNVHPWSHNYQDVLDITANLGPDVVVVTPDEFMELIKKNVKQENVSELDDVTSFDYSAVKKKLDEGIIDLDEVANMAADTKYIYTFDKDSEGWEAVDAGKEYDKAGWFEQDGNGFLQMDGSDLGKKDLKPNGYFYKKLLLPTGKVTMSFDIKSKSSDHDGDFQIEIIQEDQSITTLAPWETIKTGEWTAKTVDLSAFAGKAVTILLEQSDSGQGDGEYIHLDNLKITSN
;
A
#
# COMPACT_ATOMS: atom_id res chain seq x y z
N MET A 1 17.66 -6.57 -96.34
CA MET A 1 18.35 -7.20 -95.20
C MET A 1 19.05 -6.08 -94.42
N THR A 2 18.35 -5.59 -93.39
CA THR A 2 18.72 -5.66 -91.95
C THR A 2 19.73 -4.57 -91.55
N LYS A 3 19.30 -3.33 -91.28
CA LYS A 3 18.69 -2.79 -90.03
C LYS A 3 19.69 -2.74 -88.86
N THR A 4 19.94 -1.64 -88.14
CA THR A 4 19.61 -0.22 -88.31
C THR A 4 20.50 0.60 -87.34
N ARG A 5 20.78 1.84 -87.77
CA ARG A 5 21.24 3.04 -87.04
C ARG A 5 20.84 3.20 -85.56
N LYS A 6 21.61 4.10 -84.92
CA LYS A 6 21.31 5.02 -83.78
C LYS A 6 21.58 4.48 -82.37
N ARG A 7 22.60 5.01 -81.67
CA ARG A 7 22.56 6.26 -80.86
C ARG A 7 23.74 6.29 -79.87
N ALA A 8 24.72 7.14 -80.16
CA ALA A 8 25.34 7.96 -79.13
C ALA A 8 24.27 8.92 -78.57
N SER A 9 24.36 9.30 -77.30
CA SER A 9 23.39 10.08 -76.49
C SER A 9 22.40 9.23 -75.67
N SER A 10 22.86 8.62 -74.57
CA SER A 10 22.02 8.23 -73.42
C SER A 10 22.78 7.96 -72.11
N ALA A 11 24.12 7.91 -72.08
CA ALA A 11 24.87 7.58 -70.86
C ALA A 11 25.00 8.72 -69.82
N ILE A 12 24.48 9.93 -70.10
CA ILE A 12 24.51 11.08 -69.17
C ILE A 12 23.12 11.36 -68.55
N ALA A 13 22.07 10.64 -68.96
CA ALA A 13 20.72 10.81 -68.41
C ALA A 13 20.35 9.80 -67.30
N LEU A 14 21.20 8.81 -67.01
CA LEU A 14 20.97 7.84 -65.92
C LEU A 14 21.77 8.10 -64.63
N LEU A 15 22.69 9.06 -64.64
CA LEU A 15 23.44 9.48 -63.45
C LEU A 15 22.90 10.77 -62.80
N LEU A 16 21.91 11.42 -63.41
CA LEU A 16 21.19 12.56 -62.81
C LEU A 16 19.79 12.21 -62.27
N ALA A 17 19.29 10.98 -62.48
CA ALA A 17 18.02 10.53 -61.90
C ALA A 17 18.19 9.85 -60.52
N ALA A 18 19.43 9.70 -60.03
CA ALA A 18 19.74 9.13 -58.71
C ALA A 18 20.18 10.18 -57.67
N MET A 19 20.07 11.47 -57.98
CA MET A 19 20.52 12.57 -57.11
C MET A 19 19.48 13.67 -56.85
N ILE A 20 18.18 13.40 -57.05
CA ILE A 20 17.09 14.30 -56.64
C ILE A 20 15.88 13.49 -56.13
N ILE A 21 16.07 12.67 -55.08
CA ILE A 21 14.97 12.25 -54.16
C ILE A 21 15.54 12.10 -52.73
N LEU A 22 16.22 13.14 -52.23
CA LEU A 22 16.60 13.26 -50.81
C LEU A 22 16.31 14.69 -50.32
N SER A 23 15.06 15.12 -50.47
CA SER A 23 14.53 16.31 -49.80
C SER A 23 13.02 16.16 -49.55
N GLY A 24 12.59 14.93 -49.33
CA GLY A 24 11.36 14.62 -48.62
C GLY A 24 11.78 14.00 -47.30
N CYS A 25 12.16 14.84 -46.33
CA CYS A 25 12.26 14.41 -44.95
C CYS A 25 10.82 14.12 -44.50
N GLN A 26 10.30 12.95 -44.87
CA GLN A 26 9.34 12.27 -44.02
C GLN A 26 10.08 12.15 -42.69
N LYS A 27 9.70 12.99 -41.72
CA LYS A 27 9.84 12.63 -40.33
C LYS A 27 9.24 11.23 -40.23
N THR A 28 10.08 10.20 -40.24
CA THR A 28 9.78 8.99 -39.50
C THR A 28 9.39 9.53 -38.13
N ALA A 29 8.12 9.37 -37.78
CA ALA A 29 7.67 9.65 -36.43
C ALA A 29 8.67 8.94 -35.53
N SER A 30 9.48 9.69 -34.76
CA SER A 30 10.04 9.08 -33.58
C SER A 30 8.80 8.71 -32.78
N GLU A 31 8.48 7.42 -32.75
CA GLU A 31 7.44 6.88 -31.91
C GLU A 31 7.70 7.46 -30.52
N SER A 32 6.82 8.36 -30.08
CA SER A 32 6.85 8.82 -28.71
C SER A 32 6.57 7.57 -27.87
N GLU A 33 7.60 7.01 -27.23
CA GLU A 33 7.47 5.88 -26.30
C GLU A 33 6.71 6.24 -25.01
N SER A 34 6.13 7.44 -24.93
CA SER A 34 5.46 7.98 -23.77
C SER A 34 4.11 8.62 -24.12
N ILE A 35 3.15 8.40 -23.23
CA ILE A 35 1.84 9.07 -23.22
C ILE A 35 1.89 10.47 -22.58
N PHE A 36 2.95 10.79 -21.81
CA PHE A 36 3.12 12.10 -21.19
C PHE A 36 3.96 13.02 -22.08
N PRO A 37 3.52 14.26 -22.35
CA PRO A 37 4.31 15.23 -23.07
C PRO A 37 5.65 15.50 -22.37
N GLN A 38 6.75 15.51 -23.12
CA GLN A 38 8.03 15.99 -22.59
C GLN A 38 8.01 17.51 -22.58
N LEU A 39 7.93 18.09 -21.38
CA LEU A 39 8.14 19.52 -21.18
C LEU A 39 9.63 19.85 -21.17
N THR A 40 9.98 21.13 -21.28
CA THR A 40 11.38 21.59 -21.18
C THR A 40 11.54 22.50 -19.98
N ILE A 41 12.69 22.43 -19.31
CA ILE A 41 12.99 23.22 -18.11
C ILE A 41 14.09 24.25 -18.38
N ALA A 42 13.99 25.41 -17.75
CA ALA A 42 15.07 26.40 -17.75
C ALA A 42 16.19 26.02 -16.78
N LYS A 43 17.37 26.63 -16.97
CA LYS A 43 18.49 26.50 -16.02
C LYS A 43 18.35 27.40 -14.79
N HIS A 44 17.32 28.23 -14.75
CA HIS A 44 17.00 29.12 -13.66
C HIS A 44 15.50 29.10 -13.38
N LEU A 45 15.11 28.93 -12.12
CA LEU A 45 13.71 28.96 -11.66
C LEU A 45 13.46 30.20 -10.79
N TYR A 46 12.30 30.83 -10.99
CA TYR A 46 11.76 31.85 -10.10
C TYR A 46 10.85 31.17 -9.10
N VAL A 47 11.21 31.24 -7.83
CA VAL A 47 10.59 30.48 -6.75
C VAL A 47 9.73 31.41 -5.92
N ILE A 48 8.46 31.06 -5.74
CA ILE A 48 7.58 31.70 -4.76
C ILE A 48 7.34 30.74 -3.60
N LYS A 49 7.35 31.23 -2.37
CA LYS A 49 6.94 30.40 -1.22
C LYS A 49 5.44 30.31 -1.17
N GLY A 50 4.91 29.12 -0.86
CA GLY A 50 3.48 28.92 -0.64
C GLY A 50 2.93 29.85 0.46
N ASP A 51 3.70 30.07 1.54
CA ASP A 51 3.32 30.96 2.64
C ASP A 51 3.20 32.44 2.24
N ASP A 52 3.79 32.85 1.12
CA ASP A 52 3.72 34.22 0.58
C ASP A 52 2.50 34.40 -0.36
N LEU A 53 1.75 33.33 -0.66
CA LEU A 53 0.52 33.35 -1.49
C LEU A 53 -0.72 33.49 -0.61
N LYS A 54 -1.56 34.49 -0.93
CA LYS A 54 -2.93 34.54 -0.38
C LYS A 54 -3.80 33.46 -0.99
N GLU A 55 -4.89 33.13 -0.30
CA GLU A 55 -5.85 32.12 -0.78
C GLU A 55 -6.27 32.38 -2.23
N GLU A 56 -6.64 33.62 -2.55
CA GLU A 56 -7.13 34.05 -3.87
C GLU A 56 -6.04 34.03 -4.96
N GLU A 57 -4.75 34.08 -4.58
CA GLU A 57 -3.61 34.17 -5.50
C GLU A 57 -3.13 32.80 -6.01
N TRP A 58 -3.54 31.70 -5.36
CA TRP A 58 -3.05 30.35 -5.69
C TRP A 58 -3.36 29.89 -7.11
N VAL A 59 -4.61 30.06 -7.56
CA VAL A 59 -5.02 29.62 -8.92
C VAL A 59 -4.30 30.44 -9.99
N LEU A 60 -4.03 31.71 -9.71
CA LEU A 60 -3.22 32.57 -10.57
C LEU A 60 -1.78 32.04 -10.65
N ALA A 61 -1.14 31.75 -9.52
CA ALA A 61 0.22 31.23 -9.47
C ALA A 61 0.36 29.91 -10.25
N GLU A 62 -0.53 28.95 -10.00
CA GLU A 62 -0.54 27.63 -10.64
C GLU A 62 -0.77 27.72 -12.15
N THR A 63 -1.80 28.46 -12.59
CA THR A 63 -2.09 28.58 -14.03
C THR A 63 -1.00 29.37 -14.75
N LEU A 64 -0.40 30.39 -14.13
CA LEU A 64 0.76 31.09 -14.69
C LEU A 64 1.96 30.14 -14.83
N GLN A 65 2.28 29.35 -13.81
CA GLN A 65 3.33 28.33 -13.85
C GLN A 65 3.13 27.38 -15.04
N GLY A 66 1.92 26.85 -15.19
CA GLY A 66 1.60 25.95 -16.30
C GLY A 66 1.68 26.61 -17.68
N ILE A 67 1.14 27.82 -17.84
CA ILE A 67 1.22 28.56 -19.11
C ILE A 67 2.67 28.81 -19.52
N VAL A 68 3.52 29.21 -18.56
CA VAL A 68 4.96 29.43 -18.79
C VAL A 68 5.63 28.11 -19.20
N ALA A 69 5.28 27.00 -18.55
CA ALA A 69 5.79 25.66 -18.86
C ALA A 69 5.38 25.10 -20.24
N GLN A 70 4.34 25.65 -20.89
CA GLN A 70 4.03 25.30 -22.29
C GLN A 70 5.18 25.62 -23.25
N GLU A 71 6.04 26.57 -22.91
CA GLU A 71 7.26 26.88 -23.66
C GLU A 71 8.49 26.32 -22.95
N GLN A 72 8.65 26.69 -21.67
CA GLN A 72 9.76 26.26 -20.83
C GLN A 72 9.40 26.51 -19.36
N ALA A 73 9.48 25.48 -18.52
CA ALA A 73 9.23 25.58 -17.10
C ALA A 73 10.27 26.49 -16.41
N GLU A 74 9.78 27.56 -15.80
CA GLU A 74 10.59 28.61 -15.17
C GLU A 74 10.08 29.05 -13.80
N ILE A 75 8.87 28.63 -13.39
CA ILE A 75 8.26 28.99 -12.11
C ILE A 75 8.20 27.75 -11.23
N TYR A 76 8.53 27.88 -9.96
CA TYR A 76 8.39 26.83 -8.95
C TYR A 76 7.71 27.38 -7.70
N ILE A 77 6.78 26.61 -7.14
CA ILE A 77 6.09 26.95 -5.90
C ILE A 77 6.66 26.10 -4.78
N ASP A 78 7.45 26.71 -3.90
CA ASP A 78 8.02 26.06 -2.73
C ASP A 78 7.02 26.09 -1.58
N ASN A 79 6.24 25.02 -1.44
CA ASN A 79 5.25 24.86 -0.37
C ASN A 79 5.85 24.29 0.93
N GLY A 80 7.15 24.49 1.15
CA GLY A 80 7.88 23.97 2.31
C GLY A 80 8.06 22.45 2.30
N ASN A 81 8.57 21.92 3.41
CA ASN A 81 8.75 20.48 3.64
C ASN A 81 9.50 19.78 2.49
N ALA A 82 8.81 18.87 1.78
CA ALA A 82 9.38 18.09 0.70
C ALA A 82 9.72 18.94 -0.53
N TYR A 83 8.95 19.99 -0.83
CA TYR A 83 9.19 20.84 -2.00
C TYR A 83 10.52 21.58 -1.90
N THR A 84 10.89 22.08 -0.72
CA THR A 84 12.20 22.68 -0.50
C THR A 84 13.33 21.66 -0.74
N VAL A 85 13.14 20.40 -0.31
CA VAL A 85 14.11 19.33 -0.53
C VAL A 85 14.23 19.00 -2.03
N TRP A 86 13.12 18.94 -2.76
CA TRP A 86 13.12 18.69 -4.20
C TRP A 86 13.74 19.83 -5.01
N LEU A 87 13.55 21.07 -4.57
CA LEU A 87 14.22 22.23 -5.17
C LEU A 87 15.74 22.16 -4.99
N GLU A 88 16.22 21.80 -3.79
CA GLU A 88 17.65 21.58 -3.54
C GLU A 88 18.21 20.37 -4.31
N ASP A 89 17.44 19.28 -4.43
CA ASP A 89 17.81 18.15 -5.28
C ASP A 89 17.94 18.56 -6.75
N MET A 90 16.99 19.31 -7.29
CA MET A 90 17.08 19.83 -8.67
C MET A 90 18.34 20.68 -8.88
N LYS A 91 18.71 21.49 -7.89
CA LYS A 91 19.94 22.28 -7.91
C LYS A 91 21.20 21.42 -7.87
N ALA A 92 21.26 20.44 -6.96
CA ALA A 92 22.41 19.57 -6.78
C ALA A 92 22.61 18.59 -7.95
N SER A 93 21.52 17.95 -8.39
CA SER A 93 21.52 16.82 -9.32
C SER A 93 21.42 17.25 -10.79
N TYR A 94 20.83 18.42 -11.07
CA TYR A 94 20.57 18.89 -12.44
C TYR A 94 21.17 20.27 -12.76
N GLY A 95 21.82 20.92 -11.77
CA GLY A 95 22.43 22.24 -11.92
C GLY A 95 21.43 23.35 -12.17
N ILE A 96 20.18 23.18 -11.71
CA ILE A 96 19.13 24.18 -11.84
C ILE A 96 19.31 25.21 -10.73
N THR A 97 19.60 26.45 -11.12
CA THR A 97 19.69 27.56 -10.16
C THR A 97 18.30 28.13 -9.90
N TYR A 98 18.14 28.86 -8.80
CA TYR A 98 16.87 29.50 -8.51
C TYR A 98 17.05 30.80 -7.69
N GLU A 99 16.06 31.68 -7.75
CA GLU A 99 15.92 32.83 -6.86
C GLU A 99 14.50 32.95 -6.30
N TYR A 100 14.36 33.44 -5.07
CA TYR A 100 13.04 33.66 -4.47
C TYR A 100 12.49 35.03 -4.88
N VAL A 101 11.24 35.06 -5.37
CA VAL A 101 10.45 36.28 -5.56
C VAL A 101 9.65 36.60 -4.29
N GLN A 102 9.15 37.83 -4.17
CA GLN A 102 8.45 38.29 -2.96
C GLN A 102 6.93 38.20 -3.08
N SER A 103 6.40 38.22 -4.30
CA SER A 103 4.96 38.15 -4.54
C SER A 103 4.63 37.43 -5.84
N VAL A 104 3.40 36.93 -5.95
CA VAL A 104 2.90 36.37 -7.22
C VAL A 104 2.91 37.41 -8.33
N TRP A 105 2.79 38.69 -7.98
CA TRP A 105 2.79 39.80 -8.92
C TRP A 105 4.17 40.05 -9.52
N ASP A 106 5.26 39.73 -8.82
CA ASP A 106 6.61 39.72 -9.39
C ASP A 106 6.70 38.71 -10.54
N LEU A 107 6.07 37.54 -10.38
CA LEU A 107 5.97 36.53 -11.44
C LEU A 107 5.12 37.04 -12.60
N VAL A 108 3.97 37.67 -12.31
CA VAL A 108 3.12 38.27 -13.35
C VAL A 108 3.89 39.31 -14.16
N ASP A 109 4.58 40.25 -13.50
CA ASP A 109 5.33 41.29 -14.19
C ASP A 109 6.47 40.72 -15.03
N LYS A 110 7.10 39.65 -14.55
CA LYS A 110 8.14 38.93 -15.27
C LYS A 110 7.61 38.18 -16.49
N PHE A 111 6.47 37.50 -16.35
CA PHE A 111 6.00 36.49 -17.30
C PHE A 111 4.76 36.88 -18.11
N LYS A 112 4.12 38.03 -17.87
CA LYS A 112 2.94 38.48 -18.63
C LYS A 112 3.12 38.48 -20.14
N GLY A 113 4.36 38.71 -20.62
CA GLY A 113 4.68 38.64 -22.04
C GLY A 113 4.58 37.23 -22.67
N LYS A 114 4.48 36.17 -21.86
CA LYS A 114 4.18 34.81 -22.30
C LYS A 114 2.68 34.51 -22.37
N LEU A 115 1.84 35.38 -21.81
CA LEU A 115 0.39 35.30 -21.91
C LEU A 115 -0.05 35.88 -23.25
N ASN A 116 -1.08 35.29 -23.86
CA ASN A 116 -1.61 35.84 -25.10
C ASN A 116 -2.27 37.20 -24.82
N GLU A 117 -1.77 38.24 -25.48
CA GLU A 117 -2.26 39.62 -25.33
C GLU A 117 -2.26 40.13 -23.88
N ASN A 118 -1.33 39.63 -23.04
CA ASN A 118 -1.30 39.86 -21.59
C ASN A 118 -2.65 39.53 -20.92
N GLY A 119 -3.36 38.53 -21.44
CA GLY A 119 -4.75 38.26 -21.09
C GLY A 119 -4.91 37.53 -19.75
N PHE A 120 -6.02 37.80 -19.06
CA PHE A 120 -6.51 37.00 -17.95
C PHE A 120 -7.98 36.59 -18.13
N VAL A 121 -8.35 35.48 -17.51
CA VAL A 121 -9.72 34.98 -17.39
C VAL A 121 -10.18 35.10 -15.94
N GLN A 122 -11.27 35.84 -15.71
CA GLN A 122 -11.83 36.04 -14.38
C GLN A 122 -12.73 34.86 -13.98
N PHE A 123 -12.65 34.43 -12.72
CA PHE A 123 -13.55 33.41 -12.15
C PHE A 123 -13.95 33.77 -10.72
N LYS A 124 -14.88 32.98 -10.15
CA LYS A 124 -15.37 33.16 -8.79
C LYS A 124 -15.10 31.96 -7.90
N ARG A 125 -14.40 32.17 -6.78
CA ARG A 125 -13.90 31.04 -5.96
C ARG A 125 -14.96 30.19 -5.27
N SER A 126 -16.17 30.69 -5.01
CA SER A 126 -17.15 30.19 -4.00
C SER A 126 -17.63 28.72 -4.09
N ASN A 127 -16.71 27.74 -4.14
CA ASN A 127 -16.89 26.31 -4.35
C ASN A 127 -17.74 25.98 -5.58
N THR A 128 -17.35 26.49 -6.75
CA THR A 128 -18.09 26.33 -8.01
C THR A 128 -17.19 25.77 -9.11
N SER A 129 -17.80 25.25 -10.17
CA SER A 129 -17.14 24.77 -11.40
C SER A 129 -16.36 25.86 -12.15
N THR A 130 -16.56 27.15 -11.84
CA THR A 130 -15.93 28.28 -12.55
C THR A 130 -14.39 28.25 -12.46
N VAL A 131 -13.81 27.75 -11.37
CA VAL A 131 -12.35 27.61 -11.20
C VAL A 131 -11.76 26.61 -12.19
N ASN A 132 -12.48 25.51 -12.46
CA ASN A 132 -12.07 24.49 -13.41
C ASN A 132 -12.29 24.97 -14.85
N ALA A 133 -13.37 25.70 -15.13
CA ALA A 133 -13.57 26.39 -16.40
C ALA A 133 -12.42 27.37 -16.70
N ALA A 134 -12.05 28.23 -15.73
CA ALA A 134 -10.95 29.17 -15.87
C ALA A 134 -9.59 28.51 -16.05
N SER A 135 -9.34 27.41 -15.33
CA SER A 135 -8.09 26.63 -15.47
C SER A 135 -8.00 25.97 -16.85
N THR A 136 -9.11 25.49 -17.40
CA THR A 136 -9.20 24.95 -18.76
C THR A 136 -8.91 26.03 -19.80
N VAL A 137 -9.56 27.20 -19.67
CA VAL A 137 -9.31 28.37 -20.54
C VAL A 137 -7.83 28.80 -20.46
N SER A 138 -7.24 28.73 -19.27
CA SER A 138 -5.84 29.13 -19.05
C SER A 138 -4.88 28.32 -19.92
N GLY A 139 -5.02 26.99 -19.90
CA GLY A 139 -4.23 26.11 -20.77
C GLY A 139 -4.51 26.33 -22.25
N ALA A 140 -5.79 26.42 -22.64
CA ALA A 140 -6.19 26.53 -24.05
C ALA A 140 -5.79 27.86 -24.70
N MET A 141 -5.91 28.97 -23.97
CA MET A 141 -5.82 30.33 -24.50
C MET A 141 -4.60 31.10 -24.01
N LYS A 142 -3.82 30.57 -23.06
CA LYS A 142 -2.75 31.30 -22.35
C LYS A 142 -3.24 32.60 -21.71
N TYR A 143 -4.42 32.55 -21.08
CA TYR A 143 -4.93 33.62 -20.23
C TYR A 143 -4.81 33.18 -18.78
N VAL A 144 -4.07 33.89 -17.94
CA VAL A 144 -3.93 33.48 -16.53
C VAL A 144 -5.27 33.55 -15.81
N ALA A 145 -5.59 32.59 -14.95
CA ALA A 145 -6.82 32.62 -14.17
C ALA A 145 -6.69 33.59 -13.00
N VAL A 146 -7.67 34.47 -12.82
CA VAL A 146 -7.67 35.51 -11.78
C VAL A 146 -9.00 35.47 -11.05
N GLU A 147 -8.94 35.35 -9.72
CA GLU A 147 -10.13 35.40 -8.86
C GLU A 147 -10.76 36.80 -8.89
N GLU A 148 -12.08 36.92 -8.82
CA GLU A 148 -12.82 38.19 -8.98
C GLU A 148 -12.27 39.32 -8.10
N SER A 149 -11.83 39.02 -6.87
CA SER A 149 -11.25 39.99 -5.93
C SER A 149 -9.87 40.53 -6.36
N LEU A 150 -9.17 39.84 -7.27
CA LEU A 150 -7.84 40.20 -7.75
C LEU A 150 -7.86 40.90 -9.12
N ALA A 151 -9.03 41.08 -9.75
CA ALA A 151 -9.13 41.65 -11.10
C ALA A 151 -8.51 43.06 -11.22
N ASP A 152 -8.76 43.94 -10.25
CA ASP A 152 -8.18 45.29 -10.23
C ASP A 152 -6.65 45.26 -10.09
N ALA A 153 -6.13 44.35 -9.26
CA ALA A 153 -4.68 44.16 -9.10
C ALA A 153 -4.05 43.64 -10.40
N ALA A 154 -4.69 42.68 -11.07
CA ALA A 154 -4.25 42.16 -12.37
C ALA A 154 -4.13 43.28 -13.42
N VAL A 155 -5.13 44.18 -13.49
CA VAL A 155 -5.09 45.34 -14.39
C VAL A 155 -3.97 46.31 -14.03
N GLN A 156 -3.71 46.54 -12.74
CA GLN A 156 -2.61 47.40 -12.28
C GLN A 156 -1.23 46.82 -12.67
N HIS A 157 -1.09 45.50 -12.71
CA HIS A 157 0.10 44.81 -13.22
C HIS A 157 0.12 44.66 -14.77
N GLY A 158 -0.80 45.32 -15.48
CA GLY A 158 -0.81 45.41 -16.93
C GLY A 158 -1.38 44.18 -17.63
N LEU A 159 -2.15 43.35 -16.92
CA LEU A 159 -2.98 42.32 -17.54
C LEU A 159 -4.27 42.92 -18.08
N VAL A 160 -4.86 42.24 -19.06
CA VAL A 160 -6.10 42.66 -19.72
C VAL A 160 -7.16 41.57 -19.52
N GLN A 161 -8.32 41.93 -18.98
CA GLN A 161 -9.42 40.98 -18.87
C GLN A 161 -9.91 40.59 -20.26
N LYS A 162 -9.77 39.31 -20.62
CA LYS A 162 -10.20 38.77 -21.92
C LYS A 162 -11.52 38.04 -21.82
N LEU A 163 -11.81 37.47 -20.65
CA LEU A 163 -12.97 36.65 -20.43
C LEU A 163 -13.40 36.71 -18.96
N ASP A 164 -14.69 36.57 -18.73
CA ASP A 164 -15.29 36.32 -17.43
C ASP A 164 -16.06 35.01 -17.51
N VAL A 165 -15.69 34.03 -16.68
CA VAL A 165 -16.32 32.71 -16.62
C VAL A 165 -17.03 32.47 -15.29
N SER A 166 -17.34 33.54 -14.54
CA SER A 166 -17.97 33.46 -13.22
C SER A 166 -19.40 32.88 -13.22
N ASP A 167 -19.98 32.64 -14.40
CA ASP A 167 -21.27 31.98 -14.62
C ASP A 167 -21.17 30.72 -15.50
N LYS A 168 -19.95 30.20 -15.73
CA LYS A 168 -19.68 29.06 -16.62
C LYS A 168 -19.21 27.83 -15.84
N ASP A 169 -19.37 26.67 -16.47
CA ASP A 169 -18.96 25.39 -15.95
C ASP A 169 -17.97 24.67 -16.88
N GLU A 170 -17.64 23.44 -16.52
CA GLU A 170 -16.65 22.58 -17.15
C GLU A 170 -17.12 22.09 -18.53
N MET A 171 -18.43 21.84 -18.69
CA MET A 171 -19.02 21.39 -19.95
C MET A 171 -19.10 22.51 -20.98
N TRP A 172 -19.36 23.74 -20.53
CA TRP A 172 -19.16 24.93 -21.37
C TRP A 172 -17.71 25.02 -21.84
N ALA A 173 -16.73 24.82 -20.95
CA ALA A 173 -15.32 24.88 -21.33
C ALA A 173 -14.94 23.78 -22.34
N LEU A 174 -15.45 22.56 -22.17
CA LEU A 174 -15.29 21.47 -23.14
C LEU A 174 -15.90 21.84 -24.49
N THR A 175 -17.11 22.41 -24.51
CA THR A 175 -17.81 22.79 -25.74
C THR A 175 -17.06 23.88 -26.51
N GLU A 176 -16.59 24.91 -25.83
CA GLU A 176 -15.96 26.08 -26.46
C GLU A 176 -14.48 25.89 -26.81
N TYR A 177 -13.76 25.05 -26.06
CA TYR A 177 -12.31 24.92 -26.17
C TYR A 177 -11.82 23.50 -26.46
N GLY A 178 -12.70 22.50 -26.53
CA GLY A 178 -12.33 21.09 -26.71
C GLY A 178 -11.54 20.77 -27.99
N ASP A 179 -11.52 21.66 -28.98
CA ASP A 179 -10.68 21.56 -30.18
C ASP A 179 -9.23 22.03 -29.96
N LYS A 180 -8.97 22.77 -28.89
CA LYS A 180 -7.66 23.31 -28.47
C LYS A 180 -7.02 22.53 -27.32
N LEU A 181 -7.78 21.65 -26.68
CA LEU A 181 -7.34 20.86 -25.54
C LEU A 181 -6.67 19.55 -25.97
N ASN A 182 -5.81 19.04 -25.11
CA ASN A 182 -5.15 17.76 -25.29
C ASN A 182 -6.10 16.62 -24.91
N LYS A 183 -6.36 15.74 -25.87
CA LYS A 183 -7.28 14.61 -25.74
C LYS A 183 -6.69 13.40 -25.01
N ASP A 184 -5.41 13.44 -24.64
CA ASP A 184 -4.77 12.37 -23.87
C ASP A 184 -4.95 12.55 -22.35
N PHE A 185 -5.55 13.68 -21.90
CA PHE A 185 -5.70 14.00 -20.48
C PHE A 185 -7.09 14.54 -20.13
N ILE A 186 -7.56 14.13 -18.96
CA ILE A 186 -8.58 14.81 -18.17
C ILE A 186 -8.02 15.05 -16.78
N PHE A 187 -8.36 16.19 -16.18
CA PHE A 187 -7.93 16.59 -14.85
C PHE A 187 -9.13 16.59 -13.91
N LYS A 188 -9.26 15.55 -13.08
CA LYS A 188 -10.28 15.47 -12.04
C LYS A 188 -9.82 16.23 -10.79
N GLN A 189 -10.22 17.50 -10.68
CA GLN A 189 -9.69 18.42 -9.66
C GLN A 189 -10.81 19.06 -8.84
N ALA A 190 -10.88 18.75 -7.55
CA ALA A 190 -11.86 19.35 -6.64
C ALA A 190 -11.77 20.88 -6.66
N TYR A 191 -12.92 21.55 -6.58
CA TYR A 191 -13.00 23.02 -6.67
C TYR A 191 -12.24 23.74 -5.55
N SER A 192 -12.13 23.09 -4.39
CA SER A 192 -11.39 23.59 -3.23
C SER A 192 -9.87 23.44 -3.34
N LEU A 193 -9.38 22.64 -4.28
CA LEU A 193 -7.96 22.35 -4.43
C LEU A 193 -7.31 23.26 -5.49
N ASN A 194 -6.18 23.85 -5.11
CA ASN A 194 -5.38 24.71 -6.00
C ASN A 194 -4.35 23.92 -6.81
N SER A 195 -3.84 22.82 -6.26
CA SER A 195 -2.84 21.92 -6.83
C SER A 195 -3.23 21.35 -8.20
N LEU A 196 -2.25 20.74 -8.88
CA LEU A 196 -2.34 20.10 -10.20
C LEU A 196 -2.66 21.06 -11.36
N ARG A 197 -3.07 22.30 -11.06
CA ARG A 197 -3.50 23.29 -12.04
C ARG A 197 -2.34 23.75 -12.93
N ASP A 198 -1.11 23.70 -12.42
CA ASP A 198 0.10 23.92 -13.20
C ASP A 198 0.25 22.91 -14.35
N TYR A 199 0.12 21.62 -14.07
CA TYR A 199 0.38 20.60 -15.08
C TYR A 199 -0.68 20.57 -16.17
N GLY A 200 -1.97 20.65 -15.81
CA GLY A 200 -3.02 20.67 -16.82
C GLY A 200 -3.02 21.97 -17.65
N ALA A 201 -2.60 23.10 -17.09
CA ALA A 201 -2.37 24.30 -17.91
C ALA A 201 -1.16 24.11 -18.86
N ALA A 202 -0.10 23.42 -18.42
CA ALA A 202 1.08 23.11 -19.25
C ALA A 202 0.78 22.14 -20.41
N VAL A 203 -0.08 21.14 -20.18
CA VAL A 203 -0.42 20.13 -21.20
C VAL A 203 -1.75 20.39 -21.91
N LYS A 204 -2.41 21.52 -21.61
CA LYS A 204 -3.72 21.93 -22.17
C LYS A 204 -4.85 20.95 -21.86
N GLY A 205 -4.96 20.53 -20.61
CA GLY A 205 -5.98 19.61 -20.13
C GLY A 205 -7.35 20.25 -19.89
N LEU A 206 -8.39 19.43 -19.99
CA LEU A 206 -9.73 19.74 -19.48
C LEU A 206 -9.78 19.49 -17.97
N TYR A 207 -10.20 20.47 -17.18
CA TYR A 207 -10.49 20.29 -15.76
C TYR A 207 -11.97 19.97 -15.56
N MET A 208 -12.24 18.92 -14.79
CA MET A 208 -13.58 18.55 -14.35
C MET A 208 -13.59 18.01 -12.91
N TYR A 209 -14.74 17.88 -12.23
CA TYR A 209 -14.78 17.17 -10.95
C TYR A 209 -16.09 16.46 -10.65
N ASP A 210 -17.11 17.22 -10.23
CA ASP A 210 -18.41 16.72 -9.76
C ASP A 210 -19.42 16.66 -10.92
N ALA A 211 -19.04 15.91 -11.95
CA ALA A 211 -19.83 15.75 -13.16
C ALA A 211 -20.81 14.57 -13.01
N SER A 212 -22.01 14.71 -13.58
CA SER A 212 -22.95 13.60 -13.70
C SER A 212 -22.36 12.48 -14.57
N LEU A 213 -22.90 11.27 -14.47
CA LEU A 213 -22.45 10.14 -15.31
C LEU A 213 -22.54 10.45 -16.80
N ALA A 214 -23.54 11.22 -17.23
CA ALA A 214 -23.70 11.62 -18.63
C ALA A 214 -22.58 12.57 -19.08
N GLU A 215 -22.25 13.57 -18.27
CA GLU A 215 -21.17 14.54 -18.54
C GLU A 215 -19.79 13.89 -18.48
N MET A 216 -19.56 13.00 -17.50
CA MET A 216 -18.34 12.18 -17.46
C MET A 216 -18.20 11.34 -18.71
N LYS A 217 -19.27 10.68 -19.15
CA LYS A 217 -19.25 9.90 -20.39
C LYS A 217 -18.94 10.78 -21.60
N GLU A 218 -19.56 11.96 -21.70
CA GLU A 218 -19.31 12.91 -22.80
C GLU A 218 -17.84 13.35 -22.84
N ALA A 219 -17.27 13.75 -21.71
CA ALA A 219 -15.86 14.11 -21.61
C ALA A 219 -14.95 12.92 -21.96
N PHE A 220 -15.29 11.71 -21.53
CA PHE A 220 -14.46 10.52 -21.77
C PHE A 220 -14.55 10.07 -23.23
N ASP A 221 -15.71 10.17 -23.87
CA ASP A 221 -15.91 9.93 -25.30
C ASP A 221 -15.13 10.96 -26.16
N TRP A 222 -14.96 12.19 -25.67
CA TRP A 222 -14.17 13.23 -26.34
C TRP A 222 -12.65 12.94 -26.35
N THR A 223 -12.14 12.27 -25.31
CA THR A 223 -10.71 11.90 -25.19
C THR A 223 -10.30 10.71 -26.05
N ASN A 224 -9.00 10.60 -26.32
CA ASN A 224 -8.42 9.43 -26.99
C ASN A 224 -8.57 8.17 -26.11
N PRO A 225 -8.62 6.95 -26.69
CA PRO A 225 -8.52 5.71 -25.92
C PRO A 225 -7.25 5.65 -25.09
N ASN A 226 -7.26 5.02 -23.92
CA ASN A 226 -6.10 4.93 -23.00
C ASN A 226 -5.58 6.30 -22.53
N SER A 227 -6.43 7.31 -22.43
CA SER A 227 -6.07 8.62 -21.86
C SER A 227 -5.96 8.55 -20.34
N ALA A 228 -5.16 9.47 -19.78
CA ALA A 228 -4.95 9.58 -18.35
C ALA A 228 -5.95 10.54 -17.70
N ILE A 229 -6.53 10.11 -16.60
CA ILE A 229 -7.26 10.92 -15.65
C ILE A 229 -6.28 11.31 -14.55
N MET A 230 -5.75 12.52 -14.62
CA MET A 230 -4.92 13.10 -13.57
C MET A 230 -5.84 13.61 -12.45
N GLY A 231 -5.46 13.45 -11.19
CA GLY A 231 -6.25 13.90 -10.04
C GLY A 231 -6.98 12.75 -9.34
N TRP A 232 -8.11 13.03 -8.70
CA TRP A 232 -8.84 12.04 -7.92
C TRP A 232 -10.35 12.10 -8.12
N HIS A 233 -11.03 10.99 -7.82
CA HIS A 233 -12.47 10.88 -7.95
C HIS A 233 -13.15 11.25 -6.62
N SER A 234 -14.36 11.81 -6.67
CA SER A 234 -15.16 12.09 -5.48
C SER A 234 -15.54 10.83 -4.69
N ASP A 235 -15.60 9.70 -5.38
CA ASP A 235 -15.71 8.35 -4.83
C ASP A 235 -14.76 7.42 -5.60
N GLU A 236 -13.87 6.73 -4.88
CA GLU A 236 -12.82 5.90 -5.48
C GLU A 236 -13.40 4.73 -6.27
N LEU A 237 -14.25 3.92 -5.62
CA LEU A 237 -14.75 2.67 -6.19
C LEU A 237 -15.54 2.91 -7.48
N SER A 238 -16.52 3.82 -7.45
CA SER A 238 -17.30 4.14 -8.65
C SER A 238 -16.48 4.91 -9.68
N GLY A 239 -15.52 5.73 -9.24
CA GLY A 239 -14.65 6.53 -10.09
C GLY A 239 -13.72 5.68 -10.96
N VAL A 240 -12.95 4.80 -10.33
CA VAL A 240 -11.98 3.92 -11.01
C VAL A 240 -12.70 2.83 -11.81
N ASP A 241 -13.81 2.27 -11.31
CA ASP A 241 -14.64 1.33 -12.08
C ASP A 241 -15.14 1.98 -13.38
N THR A 242 -15.74 3.18 -13.30
CA THR A 242 -16.25 3.90 -14.48
C THR A 242 -15.13 4.26 -15.45
N ALA A 243 -14.00 4.76 -14.95
CA ALA A 243 -12.82 5.07 -15.77
C ALA A 243 -12.30 3.83 -16.49
N SER A 244 -12.18 2.71 -15.78
CA SER A 244 -11.69 1.44 -16.32
C SER A 244 -12.59 0.92 -17.43
N ARG A 245 -13.91 0.91 -17.23
CA ARG A 245 -14.90 0.50 -18.25
C ARG A 245 -14.84 1.33 -19.53
N LEU A 246 -14.43 2.59 -19.40
CA LEU A 246 -14.29 3.52 -20.52
C LEU A 246 -12.86 3.56 -21.08
N GLY A 247 -11.97 2.67 -20.62
CA GLY A 247 -10.60 2.55 -21.10
C GLY A 247 -9.74 3.77 -20.77
N LYS A 248 -9.87 4.27 -19.54
CA LYS A 248 -9.13 5.42 -18.98
C LYS A 248 -8.38 5.00 -17.74
N MET A 249 -7.16 5.49 -17.56
CA MET A 249 -6.33 5.17 -16.38
C MET A 249 -6.34 6.34 -15.40
N THR A 250 -6.42 6.04 -14.11
CA THR A 250 -6.36 7.07 -13.06
C THR A 250 -4.94 7.24 -12.55
N ILE A 251 -4.53 8.49 -12.32
CA ILE A 251 -3.25 8.86 -11.74
C ILE A 251 -3.53 9.83 -10.60
N ALA A 252 -3.47 9.33 -9.36
CA ALA A 252 -3.70 10.13 -8.17
C ALA A 252 -2.65 11.24 -8.05
N SER A 253 -3.11 12.48 -8.27
CA SER A 253 -2.24 13.65 -8.34
C SER A 253 -2.94 14.96 -7.96
N ASP A 254 -4.14 14.92 -7.38
CA ASP A 254 -4.97 16.10 -7.11
C ASP A 254 -4.35 17.02 -6.05
N HIS A 255 -3.47 16.50 -5.21
CA HIS A 255 -2.67 17.25 -4.22
C HIS A 255 -1.22 17.50 -4.65
N ALA A 256 -0.86 17.25 -5.92
CA ALA A 256 0.51 17.45 -6.40
C ALA A 256 0.70 18.87 -6.95
N HIS A 257 1.75 19.56 -6.51
CA HIS A 257 2.20 20.81 -7.11
C HIS A 257 3.45 20.58 -7.97
N ASN A 258 3.76 21.53 -8.86
CA ASN A 258 5.00 21.58 -9.64
C ASN A 258 5.21 20.40 -10.60
N LEU A 259 4.17 19.64 -10.95
CA LEU A 259 4.31 18.55 -11.93
C LEU A 259 4.74 19.09 -13.30
N SER A 260 4.37 20.33 -13.66
CA SER A 260 4.87 21.03 -14.85
C SER A 260 6.39 21.28 -14.85
N VAL A 261 7.02 21.31 -13.67
CA VAL A 261 8.48 21.44 -13.49
C VAL A 261 9.13 20.08 -13.42
N PHE A 262 8.61 19.19 -12.58
CA PHE A 262 9.18 17.85 -12.40
C PHE A 262 9.17 17.05 -13.70
N SER A 263 8.08 17.12 -14.48
CA SER A 263 7.98 16.40 -15.75
C SER A 263 8.83 17.00 -16.88
N ALA A 264 9.39 18.18 -16.65
CA ALA A 264 10.28 18.88 -17.58
C ALA A 264 11.76 18.48 -17.39
N LEU A 265 12.07 17.72 -16.35
CA LEU A 265 13.40 17.15 -16.12
C LEU A 265 13.73 16.07 -17.17
N PRO A 266 15.04 15.79 -17.40
CA PRO A 266 15.45 14.76 -18.34
C PRO A 266 14.88 13.38 -17.99
N ARG A 267 14.30 12.71 -19.00
CA ARG A 267 13.89 11.30 -18.91
C ARG A 267 15.12 10.41 -19.08
N GLU A 268 15.57 9.81 -17.99
CA GLU A 268 16.69 8.87 -17.97
C GLU A 268 16.17 7.41 -17.92
N GLN A 269 17.00 6.47 -18.37
CA GLN A 269 16.84 5.08 -17.99
C GLN A 269 17.25 4.94 -16.53
N LEU A 270 16.29 4.71 -15.66
CA LEU A 270 16.53 4.51 -14.24
C LEU A 270 16.92 3.06 -13.98
N LYS A 271 17.67 2.84 -12.90
CA LYS A 271 18.13 1.53 -12.46
C LYS A 271 18.02 1.42 -10.96
N GLN A 272 17.27 0.42 -10.51
CA GLN A 272 17.18 0.10 -9.10
C GLN A 272 18.46 -0.62 -8.63
N LYS A 273 18.76 -0.54 -7.34
CA LYS A 273 19.83 -1.33 -6.72
C LYS A 273 19.51 -2.83 -6.75
N LYS A 274 20.56 -3.62 -6.88
CA LYS A 274 20.51 -5.07 -6.70
C LYS A 274 20.32 -5.39 -5.22
N THR A 275 19.42 -6.32 -4.92
CA THR A 275 19.13 -6.79 -3.56
C THR A 275 20.13 -7.84 -3.10
N LYS A 276 20.31 -7.91 -1.79
CA LYS A 276 20.96 -9.01 -1.09
C LYS A 276 19.96 -10.15 -0.95
N LYS A 277 20.43 -11.37 -1.23
CA LYS A 277 19.64 -12.60 -1.13
C LYS A 277 19.77 -13.18 0.28
N ASN A 278 18.64 -13.47 0.91
CA ASN A 278 18.49 -14.03 2.25
C ASN A 278 17.95 -15.48 2.25
N ALA A 279 17.72 -16.08 1.08
CA ALA A 279 17.25 -17.45 0.93
C ALA A 279 18.12 -18.47 1.66
N ARG A 280 17.47 -19.48 2.23
CA ARG A 280 18.10 -20.65 2.88
C ARG A 280 17.81 -21.90 2.05
N ASP A 281 18.62 -22.10 1.03
CA ASP A 281 18.47 -23.22 0.09
C ASP A 281 18.57 -24.58 0.80
N GLY A 282 17.57 -25.43 0.59
CA GLY A 282 17.52 -26.80 1.16
C GLY A 282 16.99 -26.90 2.59
N GLU A 283 16.67 -25.78 3.24
CA GLU A 283 16.03 -25.76 4.56
C GLU A 283 14.50 -25.81 4.45
N LYS A 284 13.86 -26.38 5.47
CA LYS A 284 12.40 -26.36 5.63
C LYS A 284 12.01 -25.07 6.33
N VAL A 285 11.73 -24.04 5.55
CA VAL A 285 11.39 -22.69 6.03
C VAL A 285 10.11 -22.17 5.38
N HIS A 286 9.52 -21.16 6.00
CA HIS A 286 8.44 -20.36 5.43
C HIS A 286 9.02 -19.01 4.95
N TYR A 287 8.80 -18.63 3.69
CA TYR A 287 9.28 -17.36 3.15
C TYR A 287 8.22 -16.27 3.24
N VAL A 288 8.63 -15.09 3.68
CA VAL A 288 7.74 -13.92 3.80
C VAL A 288 8.30 -12.76 3.00
N THR A 289 7.45 -12.05 2.27
CA THR A 289 7.77 -10.72 1.72
C THR A 289 6.74 -9.70 2.19
N PHE A 290 7.22 -8.52 2.56
CA PHE A 290 6.36 -7.36 2.89
C PHE A 290 6.40 -6.38 1.73
N ILE A 291 5.23 -5.88 1.31
CA ILE A 291 5.13 -4.86 0.26
C ILE A 291 4.20 -3.74 0.75
N MET A 292 4.72 -2.52 0.82
CA MET A 292 3.88 -1.35 1.09
C MET A 292 3.09 -0.94 -0.14
N SER A 293 1.77 -0.85 -0.01
CA SER A 293 0.83 -0.48 -1.08
C SER A 293 0.79 1.03 -1.37
N ASP A 294 -0.14 1.46 -2.23
CA ASP A 294 -0.49 2.86 -2.57
C ASP A 294 0.61 3.69 -3.25
N GLY A 295 1.68 3.04 -3.72
CA GLY A 295 2.77 3.68 -4.44
C GLY A 295 2.39 4.19 -5.83
N ASP A 296 1.19 3.90 -6.31
CA ASP A 296 0.59 4.45 -7.53
C ASP A 296 0.25 5.94 -7.36
N ASN A 297 0.12 6.37 -6.10
CA ASN A 297 -0.16 7.75 -5.76
C ASN A 297 1.03 8.67 -5.98
N VAL A 298 1.05 9.34 -7.14
CA VAL A 298 2.10 10.29 -7.53
C VAL A 298 2.23 11.43 -6.52
N GLN A 299 1.12 11.93 -5.97
CA GLN A 299 1.20 13.02 -4.99
C GLN A 299 1.85 12.60 -3.68
N TRP A 300 1.83 11.32 -3.33
CA TRP A 300 2.49 10.85 -2.12
C TRP A 300 4.01 11.00 -2.24
N TYR A 301 4.56 10.65 -3.40
CA TYR A 301 5.96 10.87 -3.72
C TYR A 301 6.31 12.36 -3.73
N VAL A 302 5.53 13.16 -4.45
CA VAL A 302 5.75 14.61 -4.54
C VAL A 302 5.64 15.29 -3.17
N ASN A 303 4.74 14.86 -2.31
CA ASN A 303 4.55 15.40 -0.96
C ASN A 303 5.46 14.78 0.11
N GLY A 304 6.46 13.97 -0.27
CA GLY A 304 7.56 13.60 0.64
C GLY A 304 7.53 12.19 1.22
N ALA A 305 6.77 11.25 0.65
CA ALA A 305 6.85 9.84 1.07
C ALA A 305 8.29 9.28 1.13
N PRO A 306 9.19 9.59 0.17
CA PRO A 306 10.58 9.14 0.23
C PRO A 306 11.37 9.70 1.42
N LEU A 307 10.90 10.78 2.04
CA LEU A 307 11.52 11.48 3.17
C LEU A 307 10.86 11.13 4.51
N ALA A 308 9.66 10.55 4.48
CA ALA A 308 8.84 10.37 5.67
C ALA A 308 9.46 9.33 6.62
N SER A 309 9.60 9.71 7.90
CA SER A 309 10.19 8.83 8.93
C SER A 309 9.37 7.56 9.19
N LYS A 310 8.09 7.54 8.83
CA LYS A 310 7.24 6.34 8.90
C LYS A 310 7.50 5.32 7.76
N MET A 311 8.22 5.71 6.71
CA MET A 311 8.35 4.96 5.46
C MET A 311 9.82 4.93 5.01
N GLN A 312 10.12 5.36 3.77
CA GLN A 312 11.47 5.29 3.21
C GLN A 312 12.48 6.16 3.97
N GLY A 313 12.02 7.19 4.68
CA GLY A 313 12.85 8.02 5.56
C GLY A 313 13.07 7.44 6.96
N HIS A 314 12.59 6.22 7.25
CA HIS A 314 12.76 5.61 8.58
C HIS A 314 14.26 5.40 8.89
N LYS A 315 14.68 5.78 10.10
CA LYS A 315 16.09 5.76 10.53
C LYS A 315 16.73 4.36 10.47
N ASP A 316 15.90 3.33 10.65
CA ASP A 316 16.30 1.92 10.66
C ASP A 316 16.00 1.20 9.33
N LYS A 317 15.65 1.95 8.27
CA LYS A 317 15.40 1.36 6.95
C LYS A 317 16.59 0.54 6.47
N GLY A 318 16.31 -0.66 6.01
CA GLY A 318 17.29 -1.61 5.50
C GLY A 318 17.76 -2.64 6.53
N LYS A 319 17.20 -2.64 7.76
CA LYS A 319 17.43 -3.76 8.70
C LYS A 319 16.73 -5.05 8.27
N VAL A 320 15.59 -4.94 7.58
CA VAL A 320 14.82 -6.08 7.07
C VAL A 320 14.52 -5.91 5.58
N PRO A 321 14.46 -7.00 4.80
CA PRO A 321 14.00 -6.97 3.41
C PRO A 321 12.59 -6.41 3.29
N PHE A 322 12.39 -5.50 2.34
CA PHE A 322 11.14 -4.78 2.21
C PHE A 322 10.85 -4.34 0.77
N GLY A 323 9.57 -4.40 0.40
CA GLY A 323 9.05 -3.95 -0.88
C GLY A 323 8.37 -2.57 -0.78
N TRP A 324 8.73 -1.66 -1.68
CA TRP A 324 8.07 -0.36 -1.84
C TRP A 324 7.34 -0.33 -3.18
N SER A 325 6.01 -0.15 -3.19
CA SER A 325 5.33 0.10 -4.47
C SER A 325 5.69 1.51 -4.99
N ILE A 326 5.82 1.64 -6.31
CA ILE A 326 6.12 2.91 -6.99
C ILE A 326 5.44 3.00 -8.35
N ALA A 327 4.83 4.15 -8.66
CA ALA A 327 4.18 4.39 -9.93
C ALA A 327 5.23 4.43 -11.08
N PRO A 328 5.14 3.57 -12.09
CA PRO A 328 5.98 3.66 -13.29
C PRO A 328 5.88 5.03 -13.97
N SER A 329 4.72 5.69 -13.92
CA SER A 329 4.49 7.03 -14.49
C SER A 329 5.38 8.13 -13.88
N LEU A 330 5.92 7.95 -12.68
CA LEU A 330 6.91 8.87 -12.10
C LEU A 330 8.17 8.99 -12.96
N ALA A 331 8.50 7.99 -13.79
CA ALA A 331 9.61 8.07 -14.74
C ALA A 331 9.44 9.21 -15.77
N ASP A 332 8.21 9.74 -15.94
CA ASP A 332 7.93 10.95 -16.73
C ASP A 332 7.39 12.11 -15.90
N LEU A 333 6.58 11.84 -14.87
CA LEU A 333 5.93 12.90 -14.09
C LEU A 333 6.87 13.54 -13.06
N ALA A 334 7.78 12.76 -12.46
CA ALA A 334 8.77 13.26 -11.51
C ALA A 334 10.00 12.33 -11.45
N PRO A 335 10.81 12.26 -12.54
CA PRO A 335 11.90 11.30 -12.65
C PRO A 335 12.98 11.47 -11.56
N ASN A 336 13.19 12.69 -11.06
CA ASN A 336 14.12 12.94 -9.96
C ASN A 336 13.69 12.28 -8.64
N LEU A 337 12.38 12.18 -8.37
CA LEU A 337 11.88 11.55 -7.13
C LEU A 337 12.04 10.03 -7.17
N MET A 338 11.82 9.40 -8.33
CA MET A 338 12.11 7.98 -8.52
C MET A 338 13.63 7.73 -8.39
N LYS A 339 14.45 8.57 -9.02
CA LYS A 339 15.92 8.51 -8.90
C LYS A 339 16.38 8.65 -7.45
N TYR A 340 15.85 9.62 -6.72
CA TYR A 340 16.14 9.82 -5.30
C TYR A 340 15.84 8.55 -4.49
N SER A 341 14.66 7.94 -4.70
CA SER A 341 14.25 6.72 -4.01
C SER A 341 15.23 5.56 -4.28
N TYR A 342 15.65 5.39 -5.54
CA TYR A 342 16.64 4.36 -5.92
C TYR A 342 18.03 4.63 -5.34
N GLU A 343 18.47 5.89 -5.31
CA GLU A 343 19.76 6.26 -4.71
C GLU A 343 19.77 6.03 -3.20
N LYS A 344 18.63 6.20 -2.51
CA LYS A 344 18.47 5.99 -1.07
C LYS A 344 18.10 4.56 -0.67
N ALA A 345 17.82 3.68 -1.61
CA ALA A 345 17.59 2.26 -1.32
C ALA A 345 18.83 1.60 -0.71
N THR A 346 18.60 0.63 0.16
CA THR A 346 19.61 -0.29 0.69
C THR A 346 19.61 -1.59 -0.12
N GLU A 347 20.50 -2.53 0.21
CA GLU A 347 20.46 -3.87 -0.37
C GLU A 347 19.24 -4.70 0.05
N ASN A 348 18.45 -4.22 1.02
CA ASN A 348 17.23 -4.85 1.50
C ASN A 348 15.96 -4.15 0.99
N ASP A 349 16.08 -3.15 0.11
CA ASP A 349 14.93 -2.46 -0.48
C ASP A 349 14.74 -2.93 -1.94
N TYR A 350 13.51 -3.30 -2.30
CA TYR A 350 13.11 -3.55 -3.68
C TYR A 350 11.86 -2.74 -4.03
N PHE A 351 11.78 -2.18 -5.23
CA PHE A 351 10.61 -1.47 -5.70
C PHE A 351 9.80 -2.31 -6.67
N VAL A 352 8.49 -2.29 -6.48
CA VAL A 352 7.50 -3.01 -7.29
C VAL A 352 6.66 -1.98 -8.03
N ALA A 353 6.34 -2.21 -9.30
CA ALA A 353 5.41 -1.33 -10.01
C ALA A 353 4.06 -1.36 -9.30
N ALA A 354 3.56 -0.19 -8.92
CA ALA A 354 2.31 -0.08 -8.16
C ALA A 354 1.07 -0.42 -9.00
N VAL A 355 -0.09 -0.43 -8.35
CA VAL A 355 -1.36 -0.83 -8.97
C VAL A 355 -1.78 0.16 -10.06
N SER A 356 -2.16 -0.27 -11.27
CA SER A 356 -2.04 -1.61 -11.86
C SER A 356 -1.12 -1.52 -13.07
N GLY A 357 0.08 -0.95 -12.91
CA GLY A 357 0.97 -0.57 -14.02
C GLY A 357 1.19 0.95 -14.07
N ILE A 358 1.18 1.55 -15.27
CA ILE A 358 1.45 3.01 -15.42
C ILE A 358 0.41 3.94 -14.80
N GLY A 359 -0.77 3.41 -14.48
CA GLY A 359 -1.84 4.10 -13.77
C GLY A 359 -2.77 3.07 -13.15
N TYR A 360 -3.63 3.54 -12.26
CA TYR A 360 -4.61 2.69 -11.58
C TYR A 360 -5.78 2.41 -12.52
N ILE A 361 -5.98 1.12 -12.78
CA ILE A 361 -7.12 0.56 -13.50
C ILE A 361 -7.61 -0.69 -12.76
N ASN A 362 -8.86 -1.10 -13.00
CA ASN A 362 -9.37 -2.44 -12.78
C ASN A 362 -9.24 -3.22 -14.10
N PRO A 363 -8.19 -4.04 -14.30
CA PRO A 363 -7.89 -4.63 -15.61
C PRO A 363 -9.02 -5.49 -16.20
N SER A 364 -9.75 -6.24 -15.35
CA SER A 364 -10.89 -7.08 -15.77
C SER A 364 -12.03 -6.29 -16.41
N LEU A 365 -12.13 -4.99 -16.09
CA LEU A 365 -13.15 -4.09 -16.63
C LEU A 365 -12.68 -3.30 -17.85
N TYR A 366 -11.38 -3.36 -18.15
CA TYR A 366 -10.76 -2.55 -19.18
C TYR A 366 -11.06 -3.12 -20.58
N PRO A 367 -11.54 -2.32 -21.56
CA PRO A 367 -11.81 -2.83 -22.90
C PRO A 367 -10.56 -3.48 -23.51
N GLU A 368 -10.71 -4.68 -24.06
CA GLU A 368 -9.60 -5.56 -24.47
C GLU A 368 -8.55 -4.84 -25.34
N GLU A 369 -8.97 -4.13 -26.39
CA GLU A 369 -8.05 -3.42 -27.29
C GLU A 369 -7.33 -2.25 -26.59
N THR A 370 -8.01 -1.58 -25.66
CA THR A 370 -7.40 -0.51 -24.86
C THR A 370 -6.44 -1.11 -23.82
N LEU A 371 -6.76 -2.28 -23.25
CA LEU A 371 -5.90 -3.00 -22.31
C LEU A 371 -4.58 -3.41 -22.98
N LYS A 372 -4.62 -3.90 -24.22
CA LYS A 372 -3.41 -4.19 -25.01
C LYS A 372 -2.52 -2.96 -25.16
N ARG A 373 -3.12 -1.78 -25.42
CA ARG A 373 -2.37 -0.52 -25.49
C ARG A 373 -1.78 -0.13 -24.13
N PHE A 374 -2.60 -0.19 -23.08
CA PHE A 374 -2.17 0.06 -21.70
C PHE A 374 -0.98 -0.84 -21.31
N MET A 375 -0.97 -2.10 -21.74
CA MET A 375 0.11 -3.04 -21.43
C MET A 375 1.38 -2.75 -22.21
N LYS A 376 1.28 -2.31 -23.47
CA LYS A 376 2.45 -1.84 -24.22
C LYS A 376 3.09 -0.64 -23.53
N ASP A 377 2.28 0.34 -23.12
CA ASP A 377 2.76 1.53 -22.44
C ASP A 377 3.34 1.15 -21.05
N THR A 378 2.66 0.28 -20.30
CA THR A 378 3.15 -0.25 -19.01
C THR A 378 4.51 -0.92 -19.14
N ASN A 379 4.69 -1.80 -20.11
CA ASN A 379 5.96 -2.47 -20.35
C ASN A 379 7.09 -1.48 -20.67
N ALA A 380 6.82 -0.45 -21.48
CA ALA A 380 7.81 0.58 -21.82
C ALA A 380 8.25 1.39 -20.60
N PHE A 381 7.30 1.84 -19.76
CA PHE A 381 7.60 2.59 -18.55
C PHE A 381 8.30 1.73 -17.49
N MET A 382 7.82 0.51 -17.25
CA MET A 382 8.47 -0.42 -16.33
C MET A 382 9.91 -0.73 -16.78
N LYS A 383 10.15 -0.84 -18.09
CA LYS A 383 11.50 -1.07 -18.63
C LYS A 383 12.41 0.13 -18.35
N ARG A 384 11.92 1.34 -18.59
CA ARG A 384 12.65 2.58 -18.30
C ARG A 384 12.88 2.81 -16.81
N ALA A 385 11.94 2.37 -15.97
CA ALA A 385 12.03 2.44 -14.52
C ALA A 385 12.80 1.26 -13.89
N ASP A 386 13.14 0.21 -14.65
CA ASP A 386 13.79 -1.02 -14.14
C ASP A 386 12.93 -1.81 -13.13
N LEU A 387 11.60 -1.76 -13.32
CA LEU A 387 10.62 -2.49 -12.51
C LEU A 387 10.29 -3.81 -13.21
N LYS A 388 10.46 -4.94 -12.53
CA LYS A 388 10.22 -6.28 -13.10
C LYS A 388 8.93 -6.95 -12.62
N TYR A 389 8.44 -6.57 -11.45
CA TYR A 389 7.23 -7.12 -10.86
C TYR A 389 6.21 -6.00 -10.71
N VAL A 390 4.94 -6.35 -10.85
CA VAL A 390 3.81 -5.41 -10.82
C VAL A 390 2.77 -5.85 -9.82
N SER A 391 2.27 -4.90 -9.04
CA SER A 391 1.08 -5.05 -8.22
C SER A 391 -0.16 -4.85 -9.09
N ILE A 392 -1.15 -5.72 -8.95
CA ILE A 392 -2.40 -5.67 -9.72
C ILE A 392 -3.54 -5.60 -8.71
N LEU A 393 -4.32 -4.54 -8.75
CA LEU A 393 -5.57 -4.43 -8.01
C LEU A 393 -6.73 -4.65 -8.97
N ASP A 394 -7.58 -5.62 -8.65
CA ASP A 394 -8.75 -5.96 -9.46
C ASP A 394 -9.85 -6.58 -8.61
N ASN A 395 -11.04 -6.74 -9.20
CA ASN A 395 -12.19 -7.37 -8.57
C ASN A 395 -12.06 -8.91 -8.49
N GLU A 396 -11.28 -9.50 -9.39
CA GLU A 396 -11.08 -10.96 -9.48
C GLU A 396 -9.68 -11.32 -10.02
N ILE A 397 -9.23 -12.55 -9.76
CA ILE A 397 -8.03 -13.11 -10.39
C ILE A 397 -8.47 -13.67 -11.76
N SER A 398 -8.22 -12.90 -12.82
CA SER A 398 -8.55 -13.31 -14.18
C SER A 398 -7.32 -13.82 -14.91
N GLN A 399 -7.39 -15.04 -15.45
CA GLN A 399 -6.31 -15.61 -16.25
C GLN A 399 -6.06 -14.80 -17.53
N ASP A 400 -7.11 -14.28 -18.16
CA ASP A 400 -6.98 -13.46 -19.38
C ASP A 400 -6.21 -12.16 -19.08
N VAL A 401 -6.48 -11.52 -17.94
CA VAL A 401 -5.72 -10.36 -17.45
C VAL A 401 -4.27 -10.75 -17.21
N ILE A 402 -4.04 -11.82 -16.47
CA ILE A 402 -2.69 -12.32 -16.16
C ILE A 402 -1.90 -12.62 -17.43
N ASP A 403 -2.52 -13.20 -18.46
CA ASP A 403 -1.88 -13.48 -19.74
C ASP A 403 -1.41 -12.20 -20.45
N GLN A 404 -2.15 -11.10 -20.34
CA GLN A 404 -1.73 -9.79 -20.90
C GLN A 404 -0.46 -9.25 -20.22
N TYR A 405 -0.38 -9.34 -18.88
CA TYR A 405 0.81 -8.95 -18.13
C TYR A 405 1.98 -9.89 -18.41
N ALA A 406 1.74 -11.19 -18.40
CA ALA A 406 2.75 -12.21 -18.62
C ALA A 406 3.31 -12.22 -20.04
N ALA A 407 2.57 -11.68 -21.02
CA ALA A 407 3.04 -11.49 -22.39
C ALA A 407 4.10 -10.37 -22.52
N GLN A 408 4.24 -9.48 -21.53
CA GLN A 408 5.19 -8.37 -21.60
C GLN A 408 6.61 -8.80 -21.21
N ASP A 409 7.62 -8.45 -22.01
CA ASP A 409 9.01 -8.88 -21.81
C ASP A 409 9.62 -8.40 -20.48
N GLN A 410 9.29 -7.17 -20.05
CA GLN A 410 9.84 -6.59 -18.83
C GLN A 410 9.22 -7.19 -17.56
N ILE A 411 7.99 -7.70 -17.65
CA ILE A 411 7.23 -8.17 -16.49
C ILE A 411 7.58 -9.64 -16.24
N GLU A 412 8.16 -9.94 -15.09
CA GLU A 412 8.62 -11.28 -14.71
C GLU A 412 7.63 -12.01 -13.76
N GLY A 413 6.58 -11.32 -13.31
CA GLY A 413 5.51 -11.84 -12.43
C GLY A 413 4.71 -10.71 -11.80
N GLY A 414 3.73 -11.02 -10.96
CA GLY A 414 2.88 -10.02 -10.32
C GLY A 414 2.36 -10.36 -8.93
N PHE A 415 2.04 -9.32 -8.16
CA PHE A 415 1.45 -9.41 -6.83
C PHE A 415 0.00 -8.96 -6.92
N TYR A 416 -0.95 -9.83 -6.61
CA TYR A 416 -2.38 -9.56 -6.77
C TYR A 416 -2.98 -9.06 -5.45
N PHE A 417 -3.72 -7.95 -5.54
CA PHE A 417 -4.50 -7.37 -4.47
C PHE A 417 -5.97 -7.47 -4.86
N MET A 418 -6.82 -7.96 -3.97
CA MET A 418 -8.24 -8.08 -4.25
C MET A 418 -9.12 -8.06 -3.02
N GLY A 419 -10.34 -7.60 -3.25
CA GLY A 419 -11.40 -7.63 -2.27
C GLY A 419 -11.08 -6.84 -1.01
N TYR A 420 -11.65 -7.26 0.13
CA TYR A 420 -11.53 -6.48 1.36
C TYR A 420 -10.08 -6.39 1.84
N LYS A 421 -9.57 -5.15 1.93
CA LYS A 421 -8.20 -4.85 2.39
C LYS A 421 -7.10 -5.64 1.66
N TYR A 422 -7.37 -5.98 0.41
CA TYR A 422 -6.49 -6.71 -0.48
C TYR A 422 -6.21 -8.19 -0.13
N GLY A 423 -6.89 -8.75 0.89
CA GLY A 423 -6.59 -10.10 1.41
C GLY A 423 -7.45 -11.23 0.84
N ASP A 424 -8.46 -10.94 0.02
CA ASP A 424 -9.45 -11.96 -0.38
C ASP A 424 -8.87 -13.06 -1.28
N GLY A 425 -7.70 -12.83 -1.88
CA GLY A 425 -7.01 -13.81 -2.71
C GLY A 425 -6.27 -14.89 -1.92
N LYS A 426 -6.08 -14.72 -0.60
CA LYS A 426 -5.63 -15.76 0.35
C LYS A 426 -4.38 -16.54 -0.10
N GLY A 427 -3.45 -15.90 -0.80
CA GLY A 427 -2.21 -16.52 -1.27
C GLY A 427 -2.35 -17.39 -2.53
N ALA A 428 -3.47 -17.29 -3.26
CA ALA A 428 -3.64 -17.97 -4.54
C ALA A 428 -2.49 -17.65 -5.52
N LEU A 429 -2.10 -18.65 -6.31
CA LEU A 429 -1.02 -18.56 -7.29
C LEU A 429 -1.53 -18.94 -8.68
N SER A 430 -1.25 -18.08 -9.64
CA SER A 430 -1.52 -18.31 -11.06
C SER A 430 -0.23 -18.22 -11.86
N TRP A 431 -0.08 -19.10 -12.84
CA TRP A 431 1.05 -19.10 -13.77
C TRP A 431 0.61 -18.67 -15.16
N SER A 432 1.44 -17.88 -15.82
CA SER A 432 1.33 -17.63 -17.26
C SER A 432 2.70 -17.37 -17.84
N ASN A 433 3.01 -17.92 -19.01
CA ASN A 433 4.31 -17.81 -19.68
C ASN A 433 5.52 -18.10 -18.76
N GLY A 434 5.38 -19.01 -17.79
CA GLY A 434 6.43 -19.34 -16.81
C GLY A 434 6.72 -18.23 -15.79
N LYS A 435 5.77 -17.31 -15.59
CA LYS A 435 5.83 -16.18 -14.65
C LYS A 435 4.76 -16.35 -13.57
N PRO A 436 5.10 -16.21 -12.27
CA PRO A 436 4.15 -16.36 -11.18
C PRO A 436 3.37 -15.06 -10.92
N PHE A 437 2.09 -15.22 -10.61
CA PHE A 437 1.19 -14.16 -10.13
C PHE A 437 0.57 -14.63 -8.83
N ILE A 438 0.99 -14.04 -7.71
CA ILE A 438 0.60 -14.47 -6.37
C ILE A 438 -0.27 -13.41 -5.70
N ALA A 439 -1.39 -13.81 -5.13
CA ALA A 439 -2.24 -12.91 -4.34
C ALA A 439 -1.63 -12.66 -2.96
N ALA A 440 -1.91 -11.49 -2.38
CA ALA A 440 -1.66 -11.27 -0.97
C ALA A 440 -2.36 -12.36 -0.15
N ARG A 441 -1.60 -12.96 0.77
CA ARG A 441 -2.14 -13.95 1.71
C ARG A 441 -2.56 -13.27 3.01
N GLU A 442 -1.81 -12.23 3.39
CA GLU A 442 -2.00 -11.47 4.61
C GLU A 442 -1.98 -9.97 4.35
N THR A 443 -2.65 -9.21 5.23
CA THR A 443 -2.72 -7.75 5.13
C THR A 443 -2.51 -7.10 6.50
N LEU A 444 -1.44 -6.33 6.61
CA LEU A 444 -1.19 -5.45 7.74
C LEU A 444 -1.92 -4.13 7.46
N TRP A 445 -3.22 -4.11 7.80
CA TRP A 445 -4.09 -2.95 7.66
C TRP A 445 -4.84 -2.64 8.94
N GLU A 446 -5.54 -3.62 9.52
CA GLU A 446 -6.14 -3.53 10.86
C GLU A 446 -5.60 -4.58 11.82
N THR A 447 -4.68 -5.41 11.34
CA THR A 447 -4.03 -6.47 12.11
C THR A 447 -2.90 -5.86 12.93
N GLU A 448 -2.75 -6.27 14.19
CA GLU A 448 -1.62 -5.80 14.98
C GLU A 448 -0.31 -6.46 14.52
N PRO A 449 0.84 -5.79 14.68
CA PRO A 449 2.14 -6.36 14.34
C PRO A 449 2.39 -7.73 15.00
N LEU A 450 2.08 -7.89 16.29
CA LEU A 450 2.32 -9.16 16.99
C LEU A 450 1.37 -10.28 16.53
N GLU A 451 0.10 -9.95 16.26
CA GLU A 451 -0.86 -10.90 15.67
C GLU A 451 -0.35 -11.42 14.33
N MET A 452 0.22 -10.54 13.50
CA MET A 452 0.83 -10.90 12.22
C MET A 452 2.05 -11.80 12.41
N ALA A 453 2.92 -11.54 13.38
CA ALA A 453 4.07 -12.42 13.64
C ALA A 453 3.63 -13.85 14.02
N VAL A 454 2.63 -13.98 14.89
CA VAL A 454 2.06 -15.28 15.29
C VAL A 454 1.45 -16.00 14.09
N ARG A 455 0.76 -15.29 13.19
CA ARG A 455 0.25 -15.86 11.91
C ARG A 455 1.36 -16.48 11.11
N LEU A 456 2.38 -15.69 10.82
CA LEU A 456 3.49 -16.09 9.98
C LEU A 456 4.24 -17.28 10.57
N ASN A 457 4.36 -17.33 11.90
CA ASN A 457 4.95 -18.46 12.62
C ASN A 457 4.10 -19.73 12.59
N SER A 458 2.81 -19.66 12.27
CA SER A 458 1.93 -20.84 12.20
C SER A 458 1.96 -21.55 10.85
N TYR A 459 2.30 -20.84 9.76
CA TYR A 459 2.19 -21.37 8.40
C TYR A 459 3.20 -22.48 8.09
N LYS A 460 2.90 -23.24 7.03
CA LYS A 460 3.69 -24.38 6.57
C LYS A 460 5.14 -23.97 6.26
N LYS A 461 6.12 -24.74 6.77
CA LYS A 461 7.56 -24.55 6.51
C LYS A 461 8.05 -25.50 5.42
N ASP A 462 7.52 -25.31 4.21
CA ASP A 462 7.87 -26.11 3.05
C ASP A 462 8.00 -25.22 1.80
N PRO A 463 9.23 -24.83 1.41
CA PRO A 463 9.41 -23.92 0.28
C PRO A 463 9.18 -24.59 -1.08
N SER A 464 8.84 -25.90 -1.14
CA SER A 464 8.52 -26.59 -2.39
C SER A 464 7.06 -26.43 -2.83
N VAL A 465 6.21 -25.88 -1.96
CA VAL A 465 4.78 -25.63 -2.21
C VAL A 465 4.43 -24.18 -1.89
N ILE A 466 3.33 -23.67 -2.45
CA ILE A 466 2.97 -22.25 -2.32
C ILE A 466 2.56 -21.88 -0.89
N GLU A 467 2.07 -22.84 -0.10
CA GLU A 467 1.77 -22.65 1.33
C GLU A 467 3.01 -22.28 2.16
N GLY A 468 4.21 -22.57 1.64
CA GLY A 468 5.48 -22.14 2.21
C GLY A 468 5.83 -20.66 1.98
N TYR A 469 4.92 -19.88 1.40
CA TYR A 469 5.14 -18.49 1.02
C TYR A 469 3.98 -17.61 1.50
N THR A 470 4.32 -16.43 2.01
CA THR A 470 3.36 -15.39 2.39
C THR A 470 3.79 -14.04 1.86
N MET A 471 2.96 -13.46 0.99
CA MET A 471 3.01 -12.03 0.69
C MET A 471 2.12 -11.30 1.70
N VAL A 472 2.70 -10.34 2.41
CA VAL A 472 2.01 -9.43 3.34
C VAL A 472 1.89 -8.05 2.70
N ASN A 473 0.66 -7.59 2.51
CA ASN A 473 0.38 -6.19 2.22
C ASN A 473 0.68 -5.32 3.46
N VAL A 474 1.34 -4.18 3.29
CA VAL A 474 1.55 -3.19 4.37
C VAL A 474 0.84 -1.90 3.98
N HIS A 475 -0.26 -1.60 4.66
CA HIS A 475 -1.09 -0.43 4.35
C HIS A 475 -0.46 0.86 4.94
N PRO A 476 -0.07 1.84 4.10
CA PRO A 476 0.76 2.99 4.53
C PRO A 476 0.03 4.03 5.39
N TRP A 477 -1.30 3.94 5.49
CA TRP A 477 -2.12 4.87 6.26
C TRP A 477 -2.41 4.39 7.68
N SER A 478 -2.31 3.09 7.95
CA SER A 478 -2.46 2.52 9.29
C SER A 478 -1.18 1.95 9.86
N HIS A 479 -0.24 1.54 9.02
CA HIS A 479 1.02 0.92 9.43
C HIS A 479 2.24 1.58 8.83
N ASN A 480 3.39 1.27 9.42
CA ASN A 480 4.66 1.92 9.11
C ASN A 480 5.83 0.91 9.13
N TYR A 481 7.04 1.35 8.78
CA TYR A 481 8.21 0.46 8.73
C TYR A 481 8.61 -0.11 10.11
N GLN A 482 8.36 0.60 11.21
CA GLN A 482 8.62 0.11 12.57
C GLN A 482 7.76 -1.13 12.88
N ASP A 483 6.50 -1.13 12.49
CA ASP A 483 5.60 -2.28 12.70
C ASP A 483 6.15 -3.57 12.06
N VAL A 484 6.82 -3.44 10.92
CA VAL A 484 7.47 -4.55 10.22
C VAL A 484 8.73 -5.01 10.95
N LEU A 485 9.48 -4.08 11.55
CA LEU A 485 10.59 -4.43 12.45
C LEU A 485 10.07 -5.20 13.67
N ASP A 486 8.94 -4.80 14.23
CA ASP A 486 8.35 -5.42 15.40
C ASP A 486 7.82 -6.83 15.06
N ILE A 487 7.19 -7.02 13.89
CA ILE A 487 6.82 -8.34 13.37
C ILE A 487 8.05 -9.23 13.27
N THR A 488 9.08 -8.75 12.57
CA THR A 488 10.28 -9.55 12.26
C THR A 488 11.11 -9.91 13.48
N ALA A 489 11.07 -9.09 14.54
CA ALA A 489 11.70 -9.42 15.83
C ALA A 489 11.03 -10.62 16.53
N ASN A 490 9.76 -10.90 16.22
CA ASN A 490 8.95 -11.96 16.84
C ASN A 490 8.74 -13.17 15.91
N LEU A 491 9.46 -13.25 14.78
CA LEU A 491 9.40 -14.40 13.90
C LEU A 491 10.29 -15.55 14.40
N GLY A 492 9.77 -16.78 14.26
CA GLY A 492 10.49 -18.00 14.56
C GLY A 492 11.70 -18.19 13.65
N PRO A 493 12.69 -19.01 14.06
CA PRO A 493 13.95 -19.20 13.32
C PRO A 493 13.76 -19.82 11.93
N ASP A 494 12.61 -20.45 11.67
CA ASP A 494 12.20 -21.11 10.45
C ASP A 494 11.30 -20.25 9.54
N VAL A 495 11.07 -18.98 9.89
CA VAL A 495 10.43 -17.98 9.03
C VAL A 495 11.49 -17.00 8.52
N VAL A 496 11.60 -16.86 7.20
CA VAL A 496 12.65 -16.08 6.54
C VAL A 496 12.04 -14.96 5.72
N VAL A 497 12.36 -13.73 6.09
CA VAL A 497 11.96 -12.55 5.32
C VAL A 497 12.94 -12.32 4.17
N VAL A 498 12.40 -12.15 2.96
CA VAL A 498 13.13 -11.95 1.71
C VAL A 498 12.58 -10.74 0.96
N THR A 499 13.36 -10.17 0.04
CA THR A 499 12.87 -9.08 -0.81
C THR A 499 11.86 -9.61 -1.83
N PRO A 500 10.94 -8.76 -2.34
CA PRO A 500 9.94 -9.16 -3.34
C PRO A 500 10.49 -9.91 -4.57
N ASP A 501 11.67 -9.53 -5.06
CA ASP A 501 12.31 -10.21 -6.19
C ASP A 501 12.84 -11.59 -5.84
N GLU A 502 13.49 -11.73 -4.68
CA GLU A 502 13.93 -13.02 -4.19
C GLU A 502 12.75 -13.96 -3.92
N PHE A 503 11.67 -13.42 -3.35
CA PHE A 503 10.42 -14.16 -3.13
C PHE A 503 9.88 -14.77 -4.44
N MET A 504 9.81 -13.97 -5.50
CA MET A 504 9.35 -14.42 -6.83
C MET A 504 10.32 -15.42 -7.48
N GLU A 505 11.63 -15.19 -7.35
CA GLU A 505 12.65 -16.12 -7.83
C GLU A 505 12.56 -17.49 -7.13
N LEU A 506 12.31 -17.50 -5.82
CA LEU A 506 12.14 -18.72 -5.02
C LEU A 506 10.89 -19.49 -5.43
N ILE A 507 9.75 -18.81 -5.62
CA ILE A 507 8.53 -19.45 -6.14
C ILE A 507 8.82 -20.09 -7.50
N LYS A 508 9.45 -19.35 -8.42
CA LYS A 508 9.81 -19.84 -9.76
C LYS A 508 10.77 -21.03 -9.76
N LYS A 509 11.67 -21.09 -8.78
CA LYS A 509 12.66 -22.15 -8.63
C LYS A 509 12.07 -23.40 -7.99
N ASN A 510 11.27 -23.25 -6.94
CA ASN A 510 10.94 -24.33 -6.01
C ASN A 510 9.50 -24.84 -6.12
N VAL A 511 8.56 -23.98 -6.52
CA VAL A 511 7.13 -24.33 -6.58
C VAL A 511 6.78 -24.84 -7.97
N LYS A 512 5.96 -25.89 -8.01
CA LYS A 512 5.47 -26.45 -9.27
C LYS A 512 4.67 -25.40 -10.05
N GLN A 513 4.88 -25.33 -11.38
CA GLN A 513 4.18 -24.38 -12.25
C GLN A 513 2.75 -24.82 -12.56
N GLU A 514 1.91 -24.83 -11.52
CA GLU A 514 0.49 -25.14 -11.57
C GLU A 514 -0.30 -24.08 -10.80
N ASN A 515 -1.49 -23.76 -11.30
CA ASN A 515 -2.37 -22.79 -10.64
C ASN A 515 -2.92 -23.40 -9.34
N VAL A 516 -2.94 -22.61 -8.27
CA VAL A 516 -3.48 -22.95 -6.96
C VAL A 516 -4.46 -21.85 -6.57
N SER A 517 -5.75 -22.16 -6.57
CA SER A 517 -6.81 -21.20 -6.24
C SER A 517 -7.09 -21.09 -4.74
N GLU A 518 -6.82 -22.16 -3.98
CA GLU A 518 -7.04 -22.24 -2.53
C GLU A 518 -5.85 -22.96 -1.90
N LEU A 519 -5.35 -22.44 -0.78
CA LEU A 519 -4.28 -23.06 0.00
C LEU A 519 -4.86 -24.06 1.00
N ASP A 520 -4.18 -25.17 1.23
CA ASP A 520 -4.66 -26.25 2.12
C ASP A 520 -4.50 -25.98 3.62
N ASP A 521 -3.79 -24.90 3.97
CA ASP A 521 -3.46 -24.50 5.34
C ASP A 521 -4.09 -23.14 5.74
N VAL A 522 -5.10 -22.66 5.01
CA VAL A 522 -5.87 -21.47 5.43
C VAL A 522 -6.81 -21.85 6.58
N THR A 523 -6.33 -21.73 7.82
CA THR A 523 -7.17 -21.87 9.01
C THR A 523 -7.73 -20.53 9.46
N SER A 524 -8.98 -20.50 9.93
CA SER A 524 -9.47 -19.38 10.74
C SER A 524 -8.72 -19.37 12.07
N PHE A 525 -7.89 -18.36 12.29
CA PHE A 525 -7.16 -18.16 13.53
C PHE A 525 -7.89 -17.12 14.37
N ASP A 526 -8.22 -17.46 15.62
CA ASP A 526 -8.92 -16.57 16.56
C ASP A 526 -7.90 -15.77 17.38
N TYR A 527 -7.77 -14.47 17.07
CA TYR A 527 -6.87 -13.55 17.78
C TYR A 527 -7.43 -13.01 19.08
N SER A 528 -8.73 -13.17 19.34
CA SER A 528 -9.40 -12.48 20.43
C SER A 528 -8.85 -12.88 21.81
N ALA A 529 -8.43 -14.13 21.95
CA ALA A 529 -7.81 -14.64 23.18
C ALA A 529 -6.33 -14.20 23.32
N VAL A 530 -5.54 -14.27 22.24
CA VAL A 530 -4.10 -13.99 22.27
C VAL A 530 -3.80 -12.50 22.43
N LYS A 531 -4.41 -11.64 21.60
CA LYS A 531 -4.22 -10.18 21.63
C LYS A 531 -4.55 -9.62 23.01
N LYS A 532 -5.68 -10.06 23.54
CA LYS A 532 -6.22 -9.55 24.78
C LYS A 532 -5.43 -9.97 26.03
N LYS A 533 -4.86 -11.18 26.03
CA LYS A 533 -3.98 -11.64 27.13
C LYS A 533 -2.65 -10.89 27.17
N LEU A 534 -2.14 -10.49 26.00
CA LEU A 534 -0.95 -9.66 25.87
C LEU A 534 -1.21 -8.21 26.29
N ASP A 535 -2.32 -7.62 25.83
CA ASP A 535 -2.72 -6.24 26.17
C ASP A 535 -2.98 -6.07 27.69
N GLU A 536 -3.44 -7.12 28.37
CA GLU A 536 -3.77 -7.10 29.80
C GLU A 536 -2.62 -7.62 30.71
N GLY A 537 -1.47 -7.97 30.13
CA GLY A 537 -0.29 -8.46 30.84
C GLY A 537 -0.51 -9.79 31.56
N ILE A 538 -1.41 -10.63 31.04
CA ILE A 538 -1.84 -11.88 31.67
C ILE A 538 -0.79 -12.97 31.46
N ILE A 539 0.00 -12.95 30.38
CA ILE A 539 1.02 -13.97 30.14
C ILE A 539 2.25 -13.34 29.51
N ASP A 540 3.42 -13.63 30.07
CA ASP A 540 4.71 -13.41 29.42
C ASP A 540 5.06 -14.65 28.59
N LEU A 541 4.90 -14.55 27.26
CA LEU A 541 5.16 -15.68 26.35
C LEU A 541 6.64 -16.06 26.30
N ASP A 542 7.55 -15.13 26.57
CA ASP A 542 8.99 -15.41 26.63
C ASP A 542 9.33 -16.18 27.90
N GLU A 543 8.73 -15.82 29.04
CA GLU A 543 8.87 -16.58 30.29
C GLU A 543 8.37 -18.03 30.09
N VAL A 544 7.15 -18.20 29.56
CA VAL A 544 6.55 -19.51 29.32
C VAL A 544 7.34 -20.35 28.31
N ALA A 545 7.87 -19.73 27.25
CA ALA A 545 8.73 -20.41 26.28
C ALA A 545 10.00 -20.96 26.95
N ASN A 546 10.57 -20.22 27.91
CA ASN A 546 11.81 -20.58 28.61
C ASN A 546 11.63 -21.48 29.84
N MET A 547 10.40 -21.70 30.31
CA MET A 547 10.13 -22.66 31.38
C MET A 547 10.58 -24.07 31.01
N ALA A 548 11.12 -24.80 32.00
CA ALA A 548 11.39 -26.22 31.87
C ALA A 548 10.08 -27.02 31.92
N ALA A 549 9.91 -27.97 31.01
CA ALA A 549 8.75 -28.85 31.00
C ALA A 549 8.89 -29.94 32.09
N ASP A 550 7.89 -30.05 32.96
CA ASP A 550 7.82 -31.12 33.95
C ASP A 550 7.37 -32.43 33.30
N THR A 551 7.88 -33.55 33.81
CA THR A 551 7.50 -34.91 33.41
C THR A 551 6.67 -35.62 34.49
N LYS A 552 6.37 -34.92 35.60
CA LYS A 552 5.45 -35.38 36.64
C LYS A 552 4.00 -35.27 36.13
N TYR A 553 3.19 -36.28 36.42
CA TYR A 553 1.81 -36.40 35.94
C TYR A 553 0.78 -36.62 37.04
N ILE A 554 1.17 -36.58 38.32
CA ILE A 554 0.27 -36.76 39.45
C ILE A 554 0.56 -35.64 40.42
N TYR A 555 -0.45 -34.84 40.73
CA TYR A 555 -0.40 -33.71 41.62
C TYR A 555 -1.52 -33.87 42.66
N THR A 556 -1.15 -34.04 43.92
CA THR A 556 -2.07 -34.19 45.05
C THR A 556 -2.24 -32.91 45.84
N PHE A 557 -1.35 -31.93 45.64
CA PHE A 557 -1.38 -30.65 46.36
C PHE A 557 -1.47 -30.78 47.88
N ASP A 558 -1.05 -31.90 48.47
CA ASP A 558 -1.21 -32.15 49.92
C ASP A 558 -0.43 -31.15 50.79
N LYS A 559 0.66 -30.58 50.26
CA LYS A 559 1.64 -29.79 51.04
C LYS A 559 2.04 -28.46 50.43
N ASP A 560 1.95 -28.31 49.12
CA ASP A 560 2.28 -27.11 48.35
C ASP A 560 1.64 -27.18 46.96
N SER A 561 1.91 -26.19 46.09
CA SER A 561 1.40 -26.14 44.72
C SER A 561 2.09 -27.12 43.76
N GLU A 562 3.08 -27.89 44.22
CA GLU A 562 3.83 -28.86 43.43
C GLU A 562 4.40 -28.30 42.11
N GLY A 563 4.80 -27.03 42.17
CA GLY A 563 5.41 -26.28 41.07
C GLY A 563 4.43 -25.83 39.99
N TRP A 564 3.14 -25.71 40.32
CA TRP A 564 2.21 -24.88 39.57
C TRP A 564 2.40 -23.43 39.99
N GLU A 565 2.61 -22.57 39.00
CA GLU A 565 2.79 -21.13 39.21
C GLU A 565 1.42 -20.49 39.37
N ALA A 566 1.26 -19.69 40.43
CA ALA A 566 0.02 -19.00 40.75
C ALA A 566 0.17 -17.52 40.40
N VAL A 567 -0.85 -16.94 39.76
CA VAL A 567 -0.87 -15.50 39.48
C VAL A 567 -2.21 -14.90 39.87
N ASP A 568 -2.12 -13.80 40.63
CA ASP A 568 -3.25 -12.91 40.88
C ASP A 568 -3.35 -11.87 39.75
N ALA A 569 -4.57 -11.58 39.29
CA ALA A 569 -4.78 -10.60 38.24
C ALA A 569 -4.72 -9.14 38.72
N GLY A 570 -4.47 -8.93 40.01
CA GLY A 570 -4.10 -7.64 40.60
C GLY A 570 -5.27 -6.74 41.00
N LYS A 571 -6.52 -7.17 40.92
CA LYS A 571 -7.66 -6.46 41.53
C LYS A 571 -7.72 -6.74 43.03
N GLU A 572 -8.49 -5.93 43.75
CA GLU A 572 -8.57 -5.95 45.23
C GLU A 572 -8.94 -7.32 45.82
N TYR A 573 -9.71 -8.13 45.08
CA TYR A 573 -10.21 -9.43 45.53
C TYR A 573 -9.54 -10.63 44.83
N ASP A 574 -8.67 -10.37 43.86
CA ASP A 574 -8.02 -11.40 43.04
C ASP A 574 -6.97 -12.16 43.85
N LYS A 575 -7.07 -13.48 43.88
CA LYS A 575 -6.07 -14.35 44.52
C LYS A 575 -5.94 -15.66 43.76
N ALA A 576 -4.70 -16.11 43.59
CA ALA A 576 -4.39 -17.49 43.26
C ALA A 576 -3.31 -17.98 44.21
N GLY A 577 -3.47 -19.20 44.75
CA GLY A 577 -2.47 -19.77 45.64
C GLY A 577 -2.82 -21.15 46.16
N TRP A 578 -1.85 -21.77 46.82
CA TRP A 578 -2.07 -23.02 47.55
C TRP A 578 -2.60 -22.74 48.95
N PHE A 579 -3.57 -23.52 49.40
CA PHE A 579 -4.20 -23.38 50.72
C PHE A 579 -4.39 -24.75 51.38
N GLU A 580 -4.51 -24.74 52.70
CA GLU A 580 -4.79 -25.91 53.52
C GLU A 580 -6.06 -25.70 54.34
N GLN A 581 -6.97 -26.67 54.32
CA GLN A 581 -8.15 -26.70 55.18
C GLN A 581 -8.35 -28.10 55.76
N ASP A 582 -8.54 -28.17 57.09
CA ASP A 582 -8.77 -29.42 57.83
C ASP A 582 -7.72 -30.52 57.56
N GLY A 583 -6.48 -30.11 57.28
CA GLY A 583 -5.34 -31.01 57.01
C GLY A 583 -5.22 -31.49 55.56
N ASN A 584 -6.02 -30.97 54.63
CA ASN A 584 -5.92 -31.26 53.19
C ASN A 584 -5.54 -29.99 52.42
N GLY A 585 -4.53 -30.09 51.56
CA GLY A 585 -4.09 -29.00 50.69
C GLY A 585 -4.86 -28.98 49.35
N PHE A 586 -4.95 -27.82 48.72
CA PHE A 586 -5.56 -27.63 47.40
C PHE A 586 -5.11 -26.32 46.75
N LEU A 587 -5.27 -26.21 45.43
CA LEU A 587 -5.13 -24.93 44.73
C LEU A 587 -6.45 -24.16 44.83
N GLN A 588 -6.37 -22.85 45.07
CA GLN A 588 -7.52 -21.97 45.11
C GLN A 588 -7.30 -20.77 44.18
N MET A 589 -8.33 -20.43 43.42
CA MET A 589 -8.46 -19.16 42.73
C MET A 589 -9.71 -18.44 43.26
N ASP A 590 -9.60 -17.14 43.47
CA ASP A 590 -10.63 -16.24 43.98
C ASP A 590 -10.58 -14.93 43.22
N GLY A 591 -11.72 -14.28 43.09
CA GLY A 591 -11.79 -12.87 42.78
C GLY A 591 -13.10 -12.49 42.09
N SER A 592 -13.33 -11.18 42.03
CA SER A 592 -14.59 -10.59 41.58
C SER A 592 -14.35 -9.35 40.73
N ASP A 593 -15.19 -9.18 39.70
CA ASP A 593 -15.25 -7.99 38.85
C ASP A 593 -16.23 -6.94 39.39
N LEU A 594 -16.80 -7.14 40.59
CA LEU A 594 -17.78 -6.26 41.22
C LEU A 594 -18.96 -5.94 40.28
N GLY A 595 -19.42 -6.93 39.53
CA GLY A 595 -20.50 -6.81 38.54
C GLY A 595 -20.11 -6.09 37.25
N LYS A 596 -18.81 -5.85 37.00
CA LYS A 596 -18.27 -5.33 35.75
C LYS A 596 -17.46 -6.40 35.02
N LYS A 597 -18.16 -7.46 34.58
CA LYS A 597 -17.54 -8.57 33.86
C LYS A 597 -16.54 -8.06 32.83
N ASP A 598 -15.29 -8.40 33.04
CA ASP A 598 -14.28 -8.28 32.00
C ASP A 598 -13.94 -9.69 31.51
N LEU A 599 -12.76 -9.84 30.96
CA LEU A 599 -12.36 -11.08 30.32
C LEU A 599 -10.93 -11.43 30.76
N LYS A 600 -10.41 -10.74 31.80
CA LYS A 600 -9.19 -11.09 32.52
C LYS A 600 -9.61 -12.10 33.60
N PRO A 601 -9.01 -13.30 33.66
CA PRO A 601 -9.29 -14.19 34.77
C PRO A 601 -8.85 -13.52 36.07
N ASN A 602 -9.61 -13.70 37.15
CA ASN A 602 -9.31 -13.10 38.45
C ASN A 602 -8.17 -13.83 39.17
N GLY A 603 -8.01 -15.12 38.89
CA GLY A 603 -6.85 -15.90 39.28
C GLY A 603 -6.59 -17.01 38.29
N TYR A 604 -5.33 -17.37 38.10
CA TYR A 604 -4.96 -18.50 37.27
C TYR A 604 -3.71 -19.22 37.76
N PHE A 605 -3.62 -20.49 37.36
CA PHE A 605 -2.44 -21.32 37.52
C PHE A 605 -1.90 -21.74 36.16
N TYR A 606 -0.58 -21.85 36.05
CA TYR A 606 0.02 -22.43 34.86
C TYR A 606 1.20 -23.35 35.17
N LYS A 607 1.39 -24.35 34.31
CA LYS A 607 2.54 -25.26 34.36
C LYS A 607 2.85 -25.82 32.99
N LYS A 608 4.14 -25.86 32.64
CA LYS A 608 4.64 -26.48 31.42
C LYS A 608 4.93 -27.96 31.63
N LEU A 609 4.34 -28.81 30.81
CA LEU A 609 4.41 -30.27 30.92
C LEU A 609 4.80 -30.87 29.58
N LEU A 610 5.69 -31.86 29.60
CA LEU A 610 5.91 -32.73 28.45
C LEU A 610 4.87 -33.85 28.48
N LEU A 611 3.87 -33.79 27.61
CA LEU A 611 2.78 -34.76 27.64
C LEU A 611 3.23 -36.14 27.15
N PRO A 612 2.71 -37.22 27.75
CA PRO A 612 2.99 -38.57 27.28
C PRO A 612 2.46 -38.77 25.86
N THR A 613 2.99 -39.76 25.14
CA THR A 613 2.47 -40.16 23.82
C THR A 613 1.26 -41.07 23.98
N GLY A 614 0.34 -41.07 23.02
CA GLY A 614 -0.83 -41.95 23.01
C GLY A 614 -2.12 -41.19 23.30
N LYS A 615 -3.12 -41.87 23.87
CA LYS A 615 -4.37 -41.20 24.25
C LYS A 615 -4.20 -40.55 25.62
N VAL A 616 -4.07 -39.22 25.65
CA VAL A 616 -3.76 -38.46 26.86
C VAL A 616 -5.01 -37.86 27.46
N THR A 617 -5.16 -37.97 28.77
CA THR A 617 -6.32 -37.45 29.50
C THR A 617 -5.86 -36.81 30.80
N MET A 618 -6.36 -35.59 31.06
CA MET A 618 -6.18 -34.91 32.35
C MET A 618 -7.47 -35.01 33.15
N SER A 619 -7.37 -35.47 34.40
CA SER A 619 -8.46 -35.51 35.37
C SER A 619 -8.09 -34.73 36.62
N PHE A 620 -9.07 -34.09 37.27
CA PHE A 620 -8.87 -33.34 38.52
C PHE A 620 -10.21 -33.21 39.23
N ASP A 621 -10.17 -32.97 40.54
CA ASP A 621 -11.35 -32.65 41.33
C ASP A 621 -11.50 -31.13 41.42
N ILE A 622 -12.73 -30.63 41.31
CA ILE A 622 -13.05 -29.20 41.39
C ILE A 622 -14.29 -28.97 42.26
N LYS A 623 -14.31 -27.86 43.00
CA LYS A 623 -15.51 -27.38 43.70
C LYS A 623 -15.54 -25.86 43.80
N SER A 624 -16.73 -25.31 44.06
CA SER A 624 -16.88 -23.94 44.54
C SER A 624 -16.88 -23.91 46.07
N LYS A 625 -16.82 -22.72 46.67
CA LYS A 625 -16.81 -22.54 48.14
C LYS A 625 -17.99 -23.24 48.84
N SER A 626 -19.19 -23.16 48.24
CA SER A 626 -20.39 -23.84 48.72
C SER A 626 -21.43 -23.92 47.60
N SER A 627 -22.51 -24.68 47.79
CA SER A 627 -23.64 -24.77 46.85
C SER A 627 -24.31 -23.43 46.49
N ASP A 628 -24.11 -22.40 47.32
CA ASP A 628 -24.70 -21.07 47.11
C ASP A 628 -23.76 -20.15 46.31
N HIS A 629 -22.48 -20.52 46.18
CA HIS A 629 -21.46 -19.73 45.49
C HIS A 629 -21.07 -20.39 44.16
N ASP A 630 -20.79 -19.57 43.16
CA ASP A 630 -20.35 -19.98 41.83
C ASP A 630 -18.96 -19.44 41.50
N GLY A 631 -18.34 -19.95 40.46
CA GLY A 631 -17.17 -19.36 39.83
C GLY A 631 -17.04 -19.91 38.42
N ASP A 632 -16.72 -19.05 37.46
CA ASP A 632 -16.47 -19.49 36.09
C ASP A 632 -15.06 -20.09 36.01
N PHE A 633 -14.92 -21.24 35.36
CA PHE A 633 -13.64 -21.94 35.20
C PHE A 633 -13.39 -22.32 33.74
N GLN A 634 -12.17 -22.13 33.24
CA GLN A 634 -11.76 -22.60 31.92
C GLN A 634 -10.34 -23.20 31.93
N ILE A 635 -10.02 -23.91 30.84
CA ILE A 635 -8.69 -24.49 30.61
C ILE A 635 -8.20 -24.12 29.22
N GLU A 636 -6.98 -23.60 29.14
CA GLU A 636 -6.29 -23.31 27.89
C GLU A 636 -4.92 -23.98 27.81
N ILE A 637 -4.41 -24.10 26.59
CA ILE A 637 -3.14 -24.73 26.26
C ILE A 637 -2.30 -23.76 25.44
N ILE A 638 -1.08 -23.47 25.89
CA ILE A 638 -0.05 -22.77 25.10
C ILE A 638 0.90 -23.82 24.52
N GLN A 639 1.07 -23.79 23.21
CA GLN A 639 1.95 -24.68 22.47
C GLN A 639 3.37 -24.10 22.36
N GLU A 640 4.34 -24.91 21.91
CA GLU A 640 5.74 -24.46 21.74
C GLU A 640 5.90 -23.31 20.75
N ASP A 641 4.99 -23.20 19.77
CA ASP A 641 4.92 -22.09 18.82
C ASP A 641 4.20 -20.85 19.37
N GLN A 642 3.93 -20.84 20.68
CA GLN A 642 3.22 -19.79 21.42
C GLN A 642 1.74 -19.59 21.03
N SER A 643 1.18 -20.47 20.19
CA SER A 643 -0.26 -20.46 19.93
C SER A 643 -1.05 -20.92 21.16
N ILE A 644 -2.23 -20.31 21.38
CA ILE A 644 -3.13 -20.60 22.49
C ILE A 644 -4.37 -21.34 21.97
N THR A 645 -4.76 -22.43 22.64
CA THR A 645 -5.98 -23.21 22.32
C THR A 645 -6.83 -23.39 23.56
N THR A 646 -8.12 -23.03 23.49
CA THR A 646 -9.08 -23.33 24.56
C THR A 646 -9.44 -24.81 24.56
N LEU A 647 -9.12 -25.50 25.66
CA LEU A 647 -9.36 -26.94 25.84
C LEU A 647 -10.72 -27.23 26.48
N ALA A 648 -11.07 -26.42 27.47
CA ALA A 648 -12.39 -26.43 28.10
C ALA A 648 -12.83 -24.96 28.23
N PRO A 649 -13.92 -24.54 27.56
CA PRO A 649 -14.39 -23.17 27.64
C PRO A 649 -14.96 -22.86 29.03
N TRP A 650 -15.19 -21.58 29.31
CA TRP A 650 -15.81 -21.11 30.55
C TRP A 650 -17.07 -21.89 30.92
N GLU A 651 -17.05 -22.48 32.12
CA GLU A 651 -18.16 -23.18 32.73
C GLU A 651 -18.33 -22.71 34.18
N THR A 652 -19.55 -22.34 34.55
CA THR A 652 -19.87 -21.97 35.93
C THR A 652 -19.90 -23.20 36.83
N ILE A 653 -18.98 -23.24 37.79
CA ILE A 653 -18.89 -24.28 38.81
C ILE A 653 -19.71 -23.84 40.02
N LYS A 654 -20.75 -24.61 40.35
CA LYS A 654 -21.60 -24.33 41.51
C LYS A 654 -21.87 -25.61 42.30
N THR A 655 -20.83 -26.09 42.97
CA THR A 655 -20.89 -27.32 43.76
C THR A 655 -20.07 -27.13 45.03
N GLY A 656 -20.71 -27.21 46.20
CA GLY A 656 -20.00 -27.21 47.48
C GLY A 656 -19.25 -28.52 47.78
N GLU A 657 -19.46 -29.54 46.93
CA GLU A 657 -18.83 -30.85 47.03
C GLU A 657 -17.83 -31.04 45.89
N TRP A 658 -16.74 -31.76 46.16
CA TRP A 658 -15.73 -32.11 45.15
C TRP A 658 -16.32 -32.94 44.02
N THR A 659 -16.09 -32.49 42.79
CA THR A 659 -16.55 -33.17 41.57
C THR A 659 -15.38 -33.44 40.65
N ALA A 660 -15.26 -34.68 40.18
CA ALA A 660 -14.22 -35.06 39.23
C ALA A 660 -14.55 -34.53 37.83
N LYS A 661 -13.58 -33.86 37.21
CA LYS A 661 -13.58 -33.45 35.80
C LYS A 661 -12.53 -34.20 35.02
N THR A 662 -12.73 -34.28 33.71
CA THR A 662 -11.82 -34.97 32.79
C THR A 662 -11.83 -34.26 31.44
N VAL A 663 -10.64 -33.98 30.91
CA VAL A 663 -10.43 -33.34 29.60
C VAL A 663 -9.44 -34.12 28.75
N ASP A 664 -9.67 -34.15 27.44
CA ASP A 664 -8.86 -34.89 26.47
C ASP A 664 -7.70 -34.02 25.97
N LEU A 665 -6.47 -34.48 26.18
CA LEU A 665 -5.24 -33.80 25.77
C LEU A 665 -4.57 -34.48 24.57
N SER A 666 -5.23 -35.46 23.94
CA SER A 666 -4.61 -36.32 22.92
C SER A 666 -4.08 -35.55 21.70
N ALA A 667 -4.65 -34.39 21.38
CA ALA A 667 -4.16 -33.51 20.30
C ALA A 667 -2.73 -32.99 20.54
N PHE A 668 -2.28 -33.00 21.80
CA PHE A 668 -0.99 -32.48 22.24
C PHE A 668 -0.04 -33.59 22.73
N ALA A 669 -0.40 -34.86 22.51
CA ALA A 669 0.38 -36.01 22.96
C ALA A 669 1.82 -35.96 22.44
N GLY A 670 2.80 -36.17 23.33
CA GLY A 670 4.23 -36.12 23.00
C GLY A 670 4.83 -34.73 22.82
N LYS A 671 4.06 -33.65 23.02
CA LYS A 671 4.53 -32.26 22.93
C LYS A 671 4.74 -31.66 24.33
N ALA A 672 5.65 -30.69 24.44
CA ALA A 672 5.67 -29.81 25.61
C ALA A 672 4.59 -28.74 25.42
N VAL A 673 3.72 -28.58 26.41
CA VAL A 673 2.68 -27.55 26.41
C VAL A 673 2.55 -26.93 27.79
N THR A 674 2.10 -25.68 27.84
CA THR A 674 1.74 -25.02 29.10
C THR A 674 0.24 -25.09 29.28
N ILE A 675 -0.19 -25.70 30.38
CA ILE A 675 -1.60 -25.79 30.75
C ILE A 675 -1.93 -24.57 31.62
N LEU A 676 -2.99 -23.85 31.26
CA LEU A 676 -3.57 -22.78 32.06
C LEU A 676 -4.90 -23.22 32.66
N LEU A 677 -5.04 -23.03 33.96
CA LEU A 677 -6.27 -23.24 34.72
C LEU A 677 -6.73 -21.87 35.20
N GLU A 678 -7.87 -21.39 34.72
CA GLU A 678 -8.28 -20.00 34.88
C GLU A 678 -9.64 -19.91 35.57
N GLN A 679 -9.78 -18.94 36.47
CA GLN A 679 -11.02 -18.63 37.15
C GLN A 679 -11.44 -17.18 36.88
N SER A 680 -12.75 -16.96 36.74
CA SER A 680 -13.35 -15.63 36.65
C SER A 680 -14.64 -15.56 37.45
N ASP A 681 -15.11 -14.34 37.69
CA ASP A 681 -16.39 -14.06 38.31
C ASP A 681 -17.57 -14.49 37.41
N SER A 682 -18.70 -14.83 38.04
CA SER A 682 -19.97 -15.10 37.36
C SER A 682 -21.06 -14.07 37.69
N GLY A 683 -20.80 -13.08 38.57
CA GLY A 683 -21.79 -12.09 38.98
C GLY A 683 -21.36 -10.99 39.98
N GLN A 684 -22.07 -10.89 41.12
CA GLN A 684 -22.12 -9.70 41.98
C GLN A 684 -21.04 -9.62 43.08
N GLY A 685 -20.11 -10.58 43.13
CA GLY A 685 -18.88 -10.42 43.91
C GLY A 685 -18.91 -10.74 45.39
N ASP A 686 -19.57 -11.82 45.80
CA ASP A 686 -19.33 -12.40 47.14
C ASP A 686 -19.10 -13.91 47.03
N GLY A 687 -17.82 -14.28 47.18
CA GLY A 687 -17.33 -15.63 47.40
C GLY A 687 -17.22 -16.56 46.19
N GLU A 688 -16.73 -16.02 45.07
CA GLU A 688 -16.50 -16.75 43.83
C GLU A 688 -15.15 -17.49 43.85
N TYR A 689 -15.09 -18.57 44.65
CA TYR A 689 -13.89 -19.41 44.77
C TYR A 689 -13.98 -20.65 43.91
N ILE A 690 -12.87 -21.01 43.27
CA ILE A 690 -12.65 -22.31 42.67
C ILE A 690 -11.52 -23.01 43.40
N HIS A 691 -11.78 -24.21 43.91
CA HIS A 691 -10.77 -25.09 44.49
C HIS A 691 -10.50 -26.24 43.52
N LEU A 692 -9.24 -26.60 43.37
CA LEU A 692 -8.77 -27.69 42.51
C LEU A 692 -7.86 -28.63 43.30
N ASP A 693 -8.06 -29.93 43.10
CA ASP A 693 -7.27 -30.97 43.74
C ASP A 693 -7.12 -32.23 42.86
N ASN A 694 -6.24 -33.16 43.25
CA ASN A 694 -6.06 -34.49 42.63
C ASN A 694 -5.84 -34.46 41.11
N LEU A 695 -5.05 -33.51 40.60
CA LEU A 695 -4.78 -33.40 39.17
C LEU A 695 -3.87 -34.53 38.69
N LYS A 696 -4.30 -35.24 37.65
CA LYS A 696 -3.61 -36.37 37.07
C LYS A 696 -3.65 -36.35 35.56
N ILE A 697 -2.50 -36.59 34.94
CA ILE A 697 -2.38 -36.87 33.52
C ILE A 697 -2.15 -38.37 33.35
N THR A 698 -2.94 -38.99 32.48
CA THR A 698 -2.84 -40.41 32.14
C THR A 698 -2.68 -40.57 30.64
N SER A 699 -2.00 -41.64 30.24
CA SER A 699 -1.94 -42.10 28.86
C SER A 699 -2.33 -43.57 28.80
N ASN A 700 -3.15 -43.94 27.81
CA ASN A 700 -3.54 -45.32 27.51
C ASN A 700 -3.08 -45.76 26.13
#